data_AF-A0AA46YGC9-F1
#
_entry.id   AF-A0AA46YGC9-F1
#
_cell.length_a   1.000
_cell.length_b   1.000
_cell.length_c   1.000
_cell.angle_alpha   90.00
_cell.angle_beta   90.00
_cell.angle_gamma   90.00
#
_symmetry.space_group_name_H-M   'P 1'
#
loop_
_entity.id
_entity.type
_entity.pdbx_description
1 polymer ?
#
loop_
_entity_poly.entity_id
_entity_poly.type
_entity_poly.pdbx_seq_one_letter_code
_entity_poly.pdbx_strand_id
1 'polypeptide(L)'
;MSFNKYSPRLHNVLAFLVLCVAIIVMGGWLTQNPAMIRLAAGYNAMVFNTALLFSFLSLGIVFSDRDHFKIGRVCAILVMSFAAVTFLQYPFGYTSGLDLFFVRYFEEPGTPFPGRMAASTCIAMFLMGLGVFFNKNTLLCQFVRVTCASIVCCVGLVGAVGTIFDINSQYGWGSFARMAPHTSVCFVTLSFALMLQLRQRMTRLGFSRRRFLPFYVLSAGIFVTVGLMQLLLIKDYQKNRTITEIRTTAILENFDAVFTALNRSLERMAKRFILNDYKNKESWQIDAQIYTADFKGIRRILWAEKDLLAKWIYPLNRNPERVIGMKLTQQRGSQGVIEKMLANREPILSDVIPLVTGGDGIVLYYPVFRGDDFLGVLSVVLGADSFFQEAAIAPGYYVRIKDDDDHEFLNTGNAGQVYMRDWGYTATYKALNANWQFTVTPTPEIVQNNSSYLPGVIGVCGVSVSVLLAMSLVFYQRSRESERRMKEAFDWHKAGRDSISLLLLQLDQFGNVSSINKATEDLLGYTEADLIGKRVTLLGEYSEVMMYRGRMEEKLGRTLDNGHDYLEAIFETGDAPGYERTFISKNGRSFNMALSLHRVTNEQGEMSGYLVVAEDVTQRKERERLLKEREEKILVSSRLATLGEMAAGIAHEINNPLAVIGGYLSMLRKNLNNKGLGSDVDLNRRIDSVESMVGRIAKIVRGLRSYAHESVLDDMEEVEIAVIIDDTLAFCHEKFKQHGVHLTASIEPGLTVKCRPYQISQVLLNLLNNAFDAVERSSVKRVRIEAYYNAGGVEICVSDTGPGVPLEMREKIMQPFFTTKEVGKGVGLGLSISMGIIQSHNGKFFLDCDSAQTKFTVWLPHAPHLSS
;
A
#
# COMPACT_ATOMS: atom_id res chain seq x y z
N MET A 1 1.18 15.35 -22.78
CA MET A 1 2.36 14.68 -23.39
C MET A 1 1.96 13.29 -23.90
N SER A 2 1.63 13.17 -25.19
CA SER A 2 1.04 11.99 -25.84
C SER A 2 1.92 11.35 -26.92
N PHE A 3 3.25 11.42 -26.81
CA PHE A 3 4.18 10.78 -27.72
C PHE A 3 4.82 9.53 -27.09
N ASN A 4 4.08 8.42 -26.97
CA ASN A 4 4.71 7.09 -26.78
C ASN A 4 3.84 5.86 -27.10
N LYS A 5 2.82 5.99 -27.97
CA LYS A 5 1.87 4.89 -28.22
C LYS A 5 2.35 3.82 -29.22
N TYR A 6 3.43 4.06 -29.97
CA TYR A 6 3.82 3.19 -31.10
C TYR A 6 5.31 2.84 -31.23
N SER A 7 6.15 3.06 -30.21
CA SER A 7 7.48 2.41 -30.23
C SER A 7 7.29 0.92 -29.88
N PRO A 8 7.78 -0.03 -30.70
CA PRO A 8 7.77 -1.44 -30.32
C PRO A 8 8.55 -1.55 -29.02
N ARG A 9 7.88 -2.04 -27.97
CA ARG A 9 8.53 -2.18 -26.66
C ARG A 9 9.75 -3.08 -26.85
N LEU A 10 10.94 -2.60 -26.47
CA LEU A 10 12.21 -3.30 -26.70
C LEU A 10 12.18 -4.78 -26.28
N HIS A 11 11.48 -5.12 -25.19
CA HIS A 11 11.31 -6.51 -24.76
C HIS A 11 10.54 -7.39 -25.77
N ASN A 12 9.57 -6.84 -26.50
CA ASN A 12 8.86 -7.57 -27.55
C ASN A 12 9.75 -7.82 -28.77
N VAL A 13 10.65 -6.88 -29.10
CA VAL A 13 11.64 -7.06 -30.18
C VAL A 13 12.58 -8.20 -29.84
N LEU A 14 13.08 -8.25 -28.60
CA LEU A 14 13.96 -9.32 -28.12
C LEU A 14 13.24 -10.69 -28.10
N ALA A 15 12.00 -10.74 -27.62
CA ALA A 15 11.21 -11.98 -27.64
C ALA A 15 10.91 -12.45 -29.08
N PHE A 16 10.63 -11.53 -30.00
CA PHE A 16 10.40 -11.83 -31.41
C PHE A 16 11.66 -12.36 -32.11
N LEU A 17 12.83 -11.77 -31.82
CA LEU A 17 14.12 -12.29 -32.31
C LEU A 17 14.32 -13.76 -31.94
N VAL A 18 14.06 -14.12 -30.69
CA VAL A 18 14.17 -15.52 -30.23
C VAL A 18 13.12 -16.42 -30.86
N LEU A 19 11.91 -15.91 -31.11
CA LEU A 19 10.87 -16.64 -31.85
C LEU A 19 11.32 -16.95 -33.29
N CYS A 20 11.95 -16.00 -33.98
CA CYS A 20 12.49 -16.22 -35.32
C CYS A 20 13.58 -17.29 -35.32
N VAL A 21 14.52 -17.23 -34.37
CA VAL A 21 15.57 -18.26 -34.22
C VAL A 21 14.95 -19.65 -34.00
N ALA A 22 13.94 -19.74 -33.12
CA ALA A 22 13.25 -21.00 -32.85
C ALA A 22 12.55 -21.57 -34.09
N ILE A 23 11.88 -20.72 -34.88
CA ILE A 23 11.21 -21.14 -36.13
C ILE A 23 12.23 -21.65 -37.16
N ILE A 24 13.38 -20.96 -37.31
CA ILE A 24 14.46 -21.38 -38.20
C ILE A 24 14.97 -22.77 -37.80
N VAL A 25 15.24 -22.99 -36.51
CA VAL A 25 15.72 -24.30 -36.02
C VAL A 25 14.68 -25.39 -36.25
N MET A 26 13.40 -25.14 -35.96
CA MET A 26 12.32 -26.11 -36.23
C MET A 26 12.22 -26.44 -37.72
N GLY A 27 12.32 -25.45 -38.61
CA GLY A 27 12.36 -25.64 -40.05
C GLY A 27 13.58 -26.45 -40.51
N GLY A 28 14.74 -26.22 -39.90
CA GLY A 28 15.97 -27.00 -40.13
C GLY A 28 15.81 -28.49 -39.85
N TRP A 29 15.17 -28.84 -38.72
CA TRP A 29 14.86 -30.24 -38.40
C TRP A 29 13.86 -30.88 -39.37
N LEU A 30 12.82 -30.14 -39.78
CA LEU A 30 11.82 -30.63 -40.74
C LEU A 30 12.38 -30.82 -42.16
N THR A 31 13.34 -29.98 -42.55
CA THR A 31 13.99 -30.01 -43.88
C THR A 31 15.28 -30.81 -43.91
N GLN A 32 15.70 -31.39 -42.78
CA GLN A 32 16.96 -32.11 -42.61
C GLN A 32 18.20 -31.28 -43.00
N ASN A 33 18.17 -29.97 -42.73
CA ASN A 33 19.27 -29.06 -43.05
C ASN A 33 20.14 -28.75 -41.81
N PRO A 34 21.37 -29.29 -41.73
CA PRO A 34 22.25 -29.10 -40.58
C PRO A 34 22.68 -27.64 -40.35
N ALA A 35 22.72 -26.81 -41.41
CA ALA A 35 23.12 -25.40 -41.31
C ALA A 35 22.08 -24.52 -40.58
N MET A 36 20.83 -24.97 -40.49
CA MET A 36 19.76 -24.24 -39.79
C MET A 36 19.64 -24.62 -38.31
N ILE A 37 20.23 -25.75 -37.91
CA ILE A 37 20.18 -26.27 -36.54
C ILE A 37 21.51 -26.11 -35.76
N ARG A 38 22.62 -25.79 -36.46
CA ARG A 38 23.96 -25.53 -35.88
C ARG A 38 24.49 -24.18 -36.33
N LEU A 39 25.28 -23.52 -35.49
CA LEU A 39 25.93 -22.24 -35.82
C LEU A 39 27.21 -22.42 -36.65
N ALA A 40 27.97 -23.48 -36.42
CA ALA A 40 29.14 -23.85 -37.22
C ALA A 40 29.41 -25.36 -37.10
N ALA A 41 30.25 -25.90 -37.99
CA ALA A 41 30.73 -27.29 -37.91
C ALA A 41 31.48 -27.52 -36.59
N GLY A 42 31.13 -28.59 -35.86
CA GLY A 42 31.71 -28.93 -34.55
C GLY A 42 30.89 -28.46 -33.33
N TYR A 43 29.91 -27.57 -33.48
CA TYR A 43 29.01 -27.19 -32.38
C TYR A 43 27.76 -28.07 -32.29
N ASN A 44 27.24 -28.24 -31.07
CA ASN A 44 25.99 -28.96 -30.83
C ASN A 44 24.81 -28.24 -31.49
N ALA A 45 23.93 -29.03 -32.11
CA ALA A 45 22.67 -28.55 -32.66
C ALA A 45 21.66 -28.22 -31.55
N MET A 46 20.82 -27.19 -31.73
CA MET A 46 19.64 -27.03 -30.87
C MET A 46 18.60 -28.07 -31.27
N VAL A 47 18.21 -28.88 -30.29
CA VAL A 47 17.16 -29.90 -30.44
C VAL A 47 15.81 -29.24 -30.75
N PHE A 48 15.00 -29.90 -31.58
CA PHE A 48 13.64 -29.45 -31.96
C PHE A 48 12.79 -29.02 -30.75
N ASN A 49 12.73 -29.86 -29.70
CA ASN A 49 11.96 -29.57 -28.50
C ASN A 49 12.43 -28.28 -27.79
N THR A 50 13.73 -28.01 -27.76
CA THR A 50 14.27 -26.76 -27.22
C THR A 50 13.77 -25.55 -27.99
N ALA A 51 13.74 -25.62 -29.33
CA ALA A 51 13.21 -24.56 -30.18
C ALA A 51 11.70 -24.37 -29.99
N LEU A 52 10.94 -25.46 -29.87
CA LEU A 52 9.50 -25.40 -29.58
C LEU A 52 9.22 -24.69 -28.26
N LEU A 53 9.98 -25.01 -27.20
CA LEU A 53 9.84 -24.36 -25.89
C LEU A 53 10.19 -22.88 -25.94
N PHE A 54 11.25 -22.49 -26.65
CA PHE A 54 11.56 -21.07 -26.87
C PHE A 54 10.43 -20.33 -27.58
N SER A 55 9.76 -20.98 -28.55
CA SER A 55 8.61 -20.38 -29.24
C SER A 55 7.47 -20.08 -28.26
N PHE A 56 7.11 -21.04 -27.40
CA PHE A 56 6.10 -20.82 -26.36
C PHE A 56 6.53 -19.74 -25.37
N LEU A 57 7.80 -19.70 -24.98
CA LEU A 57 8.31 -18.73 -24.02
C LEU A 57 8.30 -17.30 -24.58
N SER A 58 8.72 -17.13 -25.83
CA SER A 58 8.65 -15.86 -26.56
C SER A 58 7.20 -15.37 -26.69
N LEU A 59 6.27 -16.24 -27.09
CA LEU A 59 4.84 -15.90 -27.13
C LEU A 59 4.33 -15.54 -25.73
N GLY A 60 4.75 -16.28 -24.70
CA GLY A 60 4.38 -16.04 -23.31
C GLY A 60 4.77 -14.64 -22.81
N ILE A 61 5.99 -14.18 -23.14
CA ILE A 61 6.46 -12.83 -22.78
C ILE A 61 5.67 -11.75 -23.54
N VAL A 62 5.41 -11.94 -24.83
CA VAL A 62 4.69 -10.98 -25.69
C VAL A 62 3.23 -10.83 -25.24
N PHE A 63 2.54 -11.92 -24.92
CA PHE A 63 1.14 -11.90 -24.49
C PHE A 63 0.95 -11.60 -23.00
N SER A 64 2.01 -11.66 -22.19
CA SER A 64 1.99 -11.32 -20.76
C SER A 64 1.56 -9.88 -20.47
N ASP A 65 1.74 -8.97 -21.43
CA ASP A 65 1.52 -7.52 -21.29
C ASP A 65 0.21 -7.02 -21.95
N ARG A 66 -0.58 -7.91 -22.56
CA ARG A 66 -1.88 -7.60 -23.21
C ARG A 66 -3.05 -8.11 -22.36
N ASP A 67 -4.29 -7.81 -22.75
CA ASP A 67 -5.52 -8.33 -22.10
C ASP A 67 -5.60 -9.86 -22.07
N HIS A 68 -4.67 -10.53 -22.75
CA HIS A 68 -4.60 -11.97 -22.93
C HIS A 68 -3.57 -12.64 -22.01
N PHE A 69 -3.39 -12.13 -20.77
CA PHE A 69 -2.42 -12.68 -19.81
C PHE A 69 -2.62 -14.18 -19.51
N LYS A 70 -3.84 -14.70 -19.73
CA LYS A 70 -4.16 -16.13 -19.63
C LYS A 70 -3.35 -16.97 -20.63
N ILE A 71 -3.17 -16.48 -21.86
CA ILE A 71 -2.37 -17.15 -22.90
C ILE A 71 -0.92 -17.27 -22.44
N GLY A 72 -0.36 -16.19 -21.90
CA GLY A 72 1.01 -16.21 -21.38
C GLY A 72 1.23 -17.21 -20.25
N ARG A 73 0.24 -17.39 -19.37
CA ARG A 73 0.28 -18.42 -18.32
C ARG A 73 0.19 -19.84 -18.87
N VAL A 74 -0.67 -20.08 -19.86
CA VAL A 74 -0.78 -21.39 -20.52
C VAL A 74 0.56 -21.76 -21.17
N CYS A 75 1.18 -20.85 -21.92
CA CYS A 75 2.51 -21.06 -22.48
C CYS A 75 3.56 -21.37 -21.40
N ALA A 76 3.56 -20.62 -20.29
CA ALA A 76 4.48 -20.87 -19.18
C ALA A 76 4.29 -22.25 -18.52
N ILE A 77 3.04 -22.67 -18.31
CA ILE A 77 2.71 -24.00 -17.76
C ILE A 77 3.22 -25.09 -18.72
N LEU A 78 2.95 -24.97 -20.01
CA LEU A 78 3.42 -25.94 -21.01
C LEU A 78 4.95 -26.05 -21.01
N VAL A 79 5.66 -24.93 -20.98
CA VAL A 79 7.12 -24.92 -20.91
C VAL A 79 7.62 -25.59 -19.64
N MET A 80 7.05 -25.23 -18.48
CA MET A 80 7.44 -25.79 -17.19
C MET A 80 7.19 -27.30 -17.13
N SER A 81 6.02 -27.75 -17.57
CA SER A 81 5.66 -29.18 -17.58
C SER A 81 6.59 -29.98 -18.48
N PHE A 82 6.86 -29.51 -19.70
CA PHE A 82 7.76 -30.20 -20.63
C PHE A 82 9.19 -30.25 -20.06
N ALA A 83 9.71 -29.11 -19.59
CA ALA A 83 11.04 -29.03 -19.01
C ALA A 83 11.20 -29.92 -17.76
N ALA A 84 10.18 -29.99 -16.90
CA ALA A 84 10.19 -30.84 -15.71
C ALA A 84 10.19 -32.33 -16.07
N VAL A 85 9.35 -32.76 -17.03
CA VAL A 85 9.31 -34.16 -17.48
C VAL A 85 10.62 -34.56 -18.16
N THR A 86 11.22 -33.69 -18.97
CA THR A 86 12.55 -33.97 -19.56
C THR A 86 13.65 -34.00 -18.52
N PHE A 87 13.61 -33.12 -17.51
CA PHE A 87 14.60 -33.12 -16.43
C PHE A 87 14.53 -34.39 -15.57
N LEU A 88 13.33 -34.85 -15.20
CA LEU A 88 13.13 -36.05 -14.39
C LEU A 88 13.61 -37.33 -15.10
N GLN A 89 13.69 -37.36 -16.43
CA GLN A 89 14.21 -38.51 -17.17
C GLN A 89 15.71 -38.78 -16.90
N TYR A 90 16.47 -37.75 -16.50
CA TYR A 90 17.90 -37.88 -16.23
C TYR A 90 18.24 -38.74 -14.98
N PRO A 91 17.71 -38.45 -13.78
CA PRO A 91 18.01 -39.25 -12.58
C PRO A 91 17.37 -40.65 -12.60
N PHE A 92 16.21 -40.82 -13.26
CA PHE A 92 15.48 -42.10 -13.28
C PHE A 92 15.85 -43.01 -14.45
N GLY A 93 16.69 -42.57 -15.39
CA GLY A 93 17.09 -43.36 -16.56
C GLY A 93 15.94 -43.73 -17.51
N TYR A 94 14.76 -43.12 -17.35
CA TYR A 94 13.56 -43.39 -18.13
C TYR A 94 13.56 -42.58 -19.44
N THR A 95 13.01 -43.14 -20.52
CA THR A 95 12.80 -42.47 -21.81
C THR A 95 11.30 -42.38 -22.09
N SER A 96 10.72 -41.18 -22.01
CA SER A 96 9.28 -40.97 -22.21
C SER A 96 8.85 -40.94 -23.68
N GLY A 97 9.81 -40.99 -24.62
CA GLY A 97 9.56 -40.79 -26.05
C GLY A 97 9.30 -39.32 -26.45
N LEU A 98 9.18 -38.38 -25.50
CA LEU A 98 8.99 -36.95 -25.79
C LEU A 98 10.11 -36.35 -26.65
N ASP A 99 11.33 -36.87 -26.50
CA ASP A 99 12.50 -36.43 -27.25
C ASP A 99 12.35 -36.73 -28.77
N LEU A 100 11.57 -37.74 -29.13
CA LEU A 100 11.30 -38.21 -30.49
C LEU A 100 9.89 -37.88 -31.01
N PHE A 101 9.08 -37.17 -30.23
CA PHE A 101 7.64 -37.02 -30.48
C PHE A 101 7.33 -36.31 -31.82
N PHE A 102 8.16 -35.34 -32.22
CA PHE A 102 7.90 -34.50 -33.40
C PHE A 102 8.78 -34.84 -34.60
N VAL A 103 10.06 -35.19 -34.39
CA VAL A 103 11.03 -35.41 -35.47
C VAL A 103 11.98 -36.56 -35.10
N ARG A 104 12.34 -37.40 -36.08
CA ARG A 104 13.37 -38.44 -35.93
C ARG A 104 14.77 -37.86 -36.09
N TYR A 105 15.75 -38.39 -35.35
CA TYR A 105 17.14 -37.94 -35.47
C TYR A 105 17.73 -38.39 -36.81
N PHE A 106 18.28 -37.44 -37.57
CA PHE A 106 19.03 -37.69 -38.80
C PHE A 106 20.53 -37.37 -38.66
N GLU A 107 20.94 -36.86 -37.48
CA GLU A 107 22.32 -36.59 -37.11
C GLU A 107 22.61 -37.36 -35.82
N GLU A 108 23.74 -38.06 -35.74
CA GLU A 108 24.21 -38.70 -34.50
C GLU A 108 24.66 -37.61 -33.52
N PRO A 109 23.92 -37.37 -32.43
CA PRO A 109 24.34 -36.47 -31.38
C PRO A 109 25.46 -37.16 -30.64
N GLY A 110 26.60 -36.50 -30.45
CA GLY A 110 27.68 -36.98 -29.57
C GLY A 110 27.30 -37.03 -28.09
N THR A 111 26.05 -37.35 -27.77
CA THR A 111 25.47 -37.40 -26.43
C THR A 111 24.89 -38.79 -26.15
N PRO A 112 24.92 -39.25 -24.88
CA PRO A 112 24.40 -40.57 -24.51
C PRO A 112 22.87 -40.67 -24.62
N PHE A 113 22.19 -39.53 -24.73
CA PHE A 113 20.75 -39.42 -24.96
C PHE A 113 20.51 -38.58 -26.21
N PRO A 114 20.52 -39.20 -27.40
CA PRO A 114 20.37 -38.46 -28.65
C PRO A 114 19.04 -37.70 -28.69
N GLY A 115 19.14 -36.41 -29.01
CA GLY A 115 18.05 -35.43 -29.10
C GLY A 115 17.20 -35.18 -27.85
N ARG A 116 17.72 -35.54 -26.68
CA ARG A 116 17.19 -35.04 -25.41
C ARG A 116 17.71 -33.63 -25.14
N MET A 117 16.84 -32.73 -24.68
CA MET A 117 17.23 -31.38 -24.25
C MET A 117 18.16 -31.44 -23.03
N ALA A 118 19.27 -30.69 -23.08
CA ALA A 118 20.24 -30.58 -21.98
C ALA A 118 19.60 -30.31 -20.61
N ALA A 119 20.12 -30.93 -19.55
CA ALA A 119 19.62 -30.77 -18.18
C ALA A 119 19.66 -29.30 -17.72
N SER A 120 20.73 -28.58 -18.05
CA SER A 120 20.86 -27.14 -17.78
C SER A 120 19.81 -26.31 -18.53
N THR A 121 19.52 -26.67 -19.79
CA THR A 121 18.43 -26.07 -20.58
C THR A 121 17.07 -26.37 -19.97
N CYS A 122 16.84 -27.58 -19.43
CA CYS A 122 15.59 -27.90 -18.72
C CYS A 122 15.38 -27.00 -17.49
N ILE A 123 16.40 -26.86 -16.64
CA ILE A 123 16.32 -25.99 -15.46
C ILE A 123 16.08 -24.54 -15.88
N ALA A 124 16.81 -24.05 -16.89
CA ALA A 124 16.67 -22.69 -17.39
C ALA A 124 15.27 -22.43 -17.99
N MET A 125 14.73 -23.36 -18.78
CA MET A 125 13.36 -23.28 -19.31
C MET A 125 12.33 -23.25 -18.19
N PHE A 126 12.47 -24.11 -17.18
CA PHE A 126 11.56 -24.17 -16.05
C PHE A 126 11.55 -22.85 -15.26
N LEU A 127 12.73 -22.33 -14.89
CA LEU A 127 12.87 -21.07 -14.17
C LEU A 127 12.32 -19.90 -14.99
N MET A 128 12.62 -19.86 -16.29
CA MET A 128 12.13 -18.81 -17.18
C MET A 128 10.60 -18.86 -17.32
N GLY A 129 10.01 -20.06 -17.42
CA GLY A 129 8.57 -20.28 -17.36
C GLY A 129 7.96 -19.78 -16.05
N LEU A 130 8.61 -20.04 -14.92
CA LEU A 130 8.20 -19.58 -13.59
C LEU A 130 8.18 -18.03 -13.51
N GLY A 131 9.16 -17.38 -14.13
CA GLY A 131 9.20 -15.91 -14.30
C GLY A 131 8.12 -15.33 -15.22
N VAL A 132 7.62 -16.08 -16.21
CA VAL A 132 6.47 -15.67 -17.03
C VAL A 132 5.15 -15.93 -16.29
N PHE A 133 5.05 -17.02 -15.51
CA PHE A 133 3.85 -17.41 -14.79
C PHE A 133 3.47 -16.43 -13.67
N PHE A 134 4.44 -16.03 -12.84
CA PHE A 134 4.24 -15.12 -11.69
C PHE A 134 4.16 -13.65 -12.10
N ASN A 135 3.16 -13.30 -12.91
CA ASN A 135 2.98 -11.97 -13.49
C ASN A 135 2.07 -11.01 -12.68
N LYS A 136 1.83 -11.27 -11.38
CA LYS A 136 1.03 -10.36 -10.53
C LYS A 136 1.85 -9.15 -10.08
N ASN A 137 1.18 -8.03 -9.75
CA ASN A 137 1.82 -6.80 -9.27
C ASN A 137 2.26 -6.86 -7.79
N THR A 138 2.46 -8.05 -7.23
CA THR A 138 2.92 -8.21 -5.84
C THR A 138 4.44 -8.23 -5.77
N LEU A 139 5.02 -7.73 -4.67
CA LEU A 139 6.48 -7.64 -4.48
C LEU A 139 7.14 -9.03 -4.54
N LEU A 140 6.48 -10.05 -3.99
CA LEU A 140 6.92 -11.45 -4.07
C LEU A 140 6.99 -11.95 -5.52
N CYS A 141 5.96 -11.71 -6.34
CA CYS A 141 5.96 -12.10 -7.74
C CYS A 141 7.09 -11.41 -8.52
N GLN A 142 7.30 -10.11 -8.30
CA GLN A 142 8.37 -9.36 -8.96
C GLN A 142 9.75 -9.86 -8.56
N PHE A 143 9.94 -10.20 -7.28
CA PHE A 143 11.17 -10.82 -6.78
C PHE A 143 11.45 -12.16 -7.45
N VAL A 144 10.44 -13.03 -7.53
CA VAL A 144 10.55 -14.32 -8.23
C VAL A 144 10.95 -14.11 -9.69
N ARG A 145 10.31 -13.17 -10.40
CA ARG A 145 10.61 -12.88 -11.81
C ARG A 145 12.05 -12.44 -12.04
N VAL A 146 12.54 -11.48 -11.24
CA VAL A 146 13.93 -11.01 -11.36
C VAL A 146 14.90 -12.14 -11.04
N THR A 147 14.66 -12.87 -9.97
CA THR A 147 15.55 -13.95 -9.54
C THR A 147 15.66 -15.02 -10.61
N CYS A 148 14.52 -15.48 -11.15
CA CYS A 148 14.50 -16.44 -12.26
C CYS A 148 15.21 -15.90 -13.51
N ALA A 149 14.91 -14.68 -13.95
CA ALA A 149 15.56 -14.09 -15.13
C ALA A 149 17.07 -13.93 -14.94
N SER A 150 17.51 -13.52 -13.75
CA SER A 150 18.94 -13.33 -13.47
C SER A 150 19.68 -14.66 -13.43
N ILE A 151 19.10 -15.69 -12.81
CA ILE A 151 19.68 -17.04 -12.82
C ILE A 151 19.77 -17.58 -14.26
N VAL A 152 18.69 -17.47 -15.04
CA VAL A 152 18.65 -17.93 -16.45
C VAL A 152 19.65 -17.15 -17.31
N CYS A 153 19.77 -15.84 -17.11
CA CYS A 153 20.77 -15.01 -17.78
C CYS A 153 22.18 -15.51 -17.47
N CYS A 154 22.47 -15.84 -16.21
CA CYS A 154 23.76 -16.40 -15.81
C CYS A 154 24.01 -17.75 -16.49
N VAL A 155 23.05 -18.67 -16.46
CA VAL A 155 23.17 -19.98 -17.14
C VAL A 155 23.44 -19.80 -18.65
N GLY A 156 22.74 -18.87 -19.29
CA GLY A 156 22.97 -18.52 -20.70
C GLY A 156 24.33 -17.88 -20.95
N LEU A 157 24.79 -16.96 -20.10
CA LEU A 157 26.11 -16.34 -20.21
C LEU A 157 27.23 -17.36 -20.04
N VAL A 158 27.10 -18.30 -19.09
CA VAL A 158 28.06 -19.41 -18.92
C VAL A 158 28.15 -20.24 -20.20
N GLY A 159 27.02 -20.60 -20.81
CA GLY A 159 27.02 -21.34 -22.08
C GLY A 159 27.62 -20.55 -23.25
N ALA A 160 27.39 -19.23 -23.31
CA ALA A 160 27.94 -18.36 -24.35
C ALA A 160 29.46 -18.17 -24.19
N VAL A 161 29.92 -17.91 -22.97
CA VAL A 161 31.35 -17.79 -22.63
C VAL A 161 32.08 -19.10 -22.88
N GLY A 162 31.50 -20.24 -22.48
CA GLY A 162 32.07 -21.56 -22.76
C GLY A 162 32.27 -21.84 -24.26
N THR A 163 31.40 -21.28 -25.11
CA THR A 163 31.56 -21.33 -26.56
C THR A 163 32.71 -20.47 -27.06
N ILE A 164 32.83 -19.22 -26.56
CA ILE A 164 33.86 -18.27 -27.02
C ILE A 164 35.27 -18.78 -26.72
N PHE A 165 35.47 -19.41 -25.56
CA PHE A 165 36.79 -19.91 -25.14
C PHE A 165 37.11 -21.33 -25.66
N ASP A 166 36.29 -21.88 -26.56
CA ASP A 166 36.41 -23.26 -27.09
C ASP A 166 36.47 -24.34 -25.98
N ILE A 167 35.82 -24.04 -24.86
CA ILE A 167 35.63 -24.95 -23.72
C ILE A 167 34.33 -25.76 -23.95
N ASN A 168 33.69 -25.65 -25.12
CA ASN A 168 32.40 -26.25 -25.43
C ASN A 168 32.38 -27.79 -25.38
N SER A 169 33.56 -28.42 -25.48
CA SER A 169 33.73 -29.85 -25.21
C SER A 169 33.63 -30.20 -23.72
N GLN A 170 33.60 -29.23 -22.80
CA GLN A 170 33.83 -29.40 -21.35
C GLN A 170 32.70 -28.81 -20.47
N TYR A 171 31.65 -28.21 -21.05
CA TYR A 171 30.51 -27.60 -20.35
C TYR A 171 29.23 -28.46 -20.37
N GLY A 172 29.38 -29.77 -20.10
CA GLY A 172 28.27 -30.62 -19.67
C GLY A 172 28.14 -30.56 -18.14
N TRP A 173 26.91 -30.53 -17.60
CA TRP A 173 26.70 -30.94 -16.20
C TRP A 173 26.93 -32.44 -16.13
N GLY A 174 28.19 -32.87 -16.01
CA GLY A 174 28.52 -34.29 -16.04
C GLY A 174 28.11 -35.00 -17.34
N SER A 175 27.38 -36.11 -17.21
CA SER A 175 26.93 -36.97 -18.33
C SER A 175 25.71 -36.44 -19.11
N PHE A 176 25.26 -35.21 -18.85
CA PHE A 176 24.05 -34.66 -19.47
C PHE A 176 24.31 -34.03 -20.84
N ALA A 177 23.26 -34.00 -21.67
CA ALA A 177 23.35 -33.40 -23.00
C ALA A 177 23.81 -31.94 -22.91
N ARG A 178 24.62 -31.52 -23.88
CA ARG A 178 25.30 -30.21 -23.88
C ARG A 178 24.39 -29.13 -24.47
N MET A 179 24.47 -27.91 -23.93
CA MET A 179 23.66 -26.78 -24.42
C MET A 179 24.24 -26.25 -25.74
N ALA A 180 23.40 -26.04 -26.75
CA ALA A 180 23.84 -25.45 -28.02
C ALA A 180 24.16 -23.95 -27.87
N PRO A 181 25.14 -23.38 -28.58
CA PRO A 181 25.56 -21.98 -28.33
C PRO A 181 24.45 -20.95 -28.60
N HIS A 182 23.63 -21.16 -29.61
CA HIS A 182 22.47 -20.31 -29.90
C HIS A 182 21.34 -20.49 -28.87
N THR A 183 21.25 -21.63 -28.18
CA THR A 183 20.36 -21.80 -27.00
C THR A 183 20.78 -20.86 -25.88
N SER A 184 22.09 -20.76 -25.63
CA SER A 184 22.68 -19.83 -24.65
C SER A 184 22.32 -18.39 -24.93
N VAL A 185 22.48 -17.96 -26.20
CA VAL A 185 22.11 -16.61 -26.64
C VAL A 185 20.61 -16.35 -26.44
N CYS A 186 19.75 -17.30 -26.81
CA CYS A 186 18.30 -17.17 -26.63
C CYS A 186 17.90 -16.97 -25.16
N PHE A 187 18.52 -17.69 -24.22
CA PHE A 187 18.26 -17.49 -22.79
C PHE A 187 18.68 -16.11 -22.28
N VAL A 188 19.87 -15.62 -22.69
CA VAL A 188 20.34 -14.28 -22.34
C VAL A 188 19.36 -13.23 -22.87
N THR A 189 19.00 -13.33 -24.16
CA THR A 189 18.07 -12.41 -24.82
C THR A 189 16.70 -12.38 -24.15
N LEU A 190 16.10 -13.54 -23.84
CA LEU A 190 14.80 -13.61 -23.17
C LEU A 190 14.85 -13.13 -21.72
N SER A 191 15.96 -13.37 -21.01
CA SER A 191 16.15 -12.86 -19.64
C SER A 191 16.17 -11.34 -19.62
N PHE A 192 16.90 -10.70 -20.54
CA PHE A 192 16.86 -9.25 -20.72
C PHE A 192 15.45 -8.75 -21.10
N ALA A 193 14.73 -9.47 -21.96
CA ALA A 193 13.36 -9.14 -22.32
C ALA A 193 12.44 -9.11 -21.08
N LEU A 194 12.51 -10.12 -20.21
CA LEU A 194 11.70 -10.19 -18.99
C LEU A 194 12.05 -9.08 -17.99
N MET A 195 13.34 -8.78 -17.81
CA MET A 195 13.78 -7.68 -16.92
C MET A 195 13.34 -6.30 -17.43
N LEU A 196 13.44 -6.07 -18.75
CA LEU A 196 12.96 -4.83 -19.38
C LEU A 196 11.44 -4.69 -19.28
N GLN A 197 10.69 -5.78 -19.44
CA GLN A 197 9.23 -5.81 -19.26
C GLN A 197 8.85 -5.41 -17.82
N LEU A 198 9.51 -5.99 -16.82
CA LEU A 198 9.29 -5.64 -15.41
C LEU A 198 9.56 -4.15 -15.15
N ARG A 199 10.70 -3.64 -15.64
CA ARG A 199 11.07 -2.22 -15.50
C ARG A 199 10.00 -1.30 -16.06
N GLN A 200 9.52 -1.56 -17.27
CA GLN A 200 8.48 -0.75 -17.92
C GLN A 200 7.16 -0.80 -17.16
N ARG A 201 6.72 -2.00 -16.76
CA ARG A 201 5.46 -2.20 -16.03
C ARG A 201 5.42 -1.48 -14.70
N MET A 202 6.50 -1.58 -13.94
CA MET A 202 6.64 -0.90 -12.65
C MET A 202 6.73 0.63 -12.78
N THR A 203 7.40 1.12 -13.83
CA THR A 203 7.42 2.56 -14.13
C THR A 203 6.01 3.10 -14.43
N ARG A 204 5.17 2.34 -15.14
CA ARG A 204 3.76 2.70 -15.41
C ARG A 204 2.90 2.77 -14.16
N LEU A 205 3.20 1.94 -13.17
CA LEU A 205 2.49 1.92 -11.88
C LEU A 205 2.97 3.02 -10.91
N GLY A 206 3.80 3.97 -11.38
CA GLY A 206 4.29 5.10 -10.58
C GLY A 206 5.42 4.74 -9.61
N PHE A 207 6.01 3.55 -9.71
CA PHE A 207 7.10 3.15 -8.82
C PHE A 207 8.40 3.89 -9.19
N SER A 208 9.06 4.48 -8.19
CA SER A 208 10.32 5.22 -8.39
C SER A 208 11.47 4.29 -8.79
N ARG A 209 12.47 4.83 -9.51
CA ARG A 209 13.70 4.10 -9.87
C ARG A 209 14.41 3.48 -8.65
N ARG A 210 14.27 4.08 -7.46
CA ARG A 210 14.91 3.58 -6.22
C ARG A 210 14.38 2.21 -5.79
N ARG A 211 13.10 1.90 -6.02
CA ARG A 211 12.53 0.58 -5.71
C ARG A 211 13.11 -0.57 -6.55
N PHE A 212 13.89 -0.26 -7.60
CA PHE A 212 14.58 -1.28 -8.39
C PHE A 212 15.99 -1.64 -7.90
N LEU A 213 16.57 -0.81 -7.04
CA LEU A 213 17.93 -1.01 -6.56
C LEU A 213 18.16 -2.39 -5.92
N PRO A 214 17.24 -2.94 -5.08
CA PRO A 214 17.41 -4.28 -4.52
C PRO A 214 17.49 -5.38 -5.59
N PHE A 215 16.72 -5.25 -6.67
CA PHE A 215 16.67 -6.21 -7.77
C PHE A 215 17.94 -6.18 -8.61
N TYR A 216 18.52 -4.99 -8.85
CA TYR A 216 19.81 -4.89 -9.53
C TYR A 216 20.95 -5.45 -8.69
N VAL A 217 20.96 -5.17 -7.37
CA VAL A 217 21.95 -5.71 -6.44
C VAL A 217 21.88 -7.24 -6.39
N LEU A 218 20.67 -7.81 -6.29
CA LEU A 218 20.48 -9.26 -6.34
C LEU A 218 21.03 -9.88 -7.63
N SER A 219 20.69 -9.27 -8.77
CA SER A 219 21.08 -9.78 -10.09
C SER A 219 22.59 -9.73 -10.29
N ALA A 220 23.21 -8.61 -9.90
CA ALA A 220 24.66 -8.44 -9.96
C ALA A 220 25.38 -9.41 -9.01
N GLY A 221 24.86 -9.60 -7.80
CA GLY A 221 25.43 -10.52 -6.82
C GLY A 221 25.38 -11.99 -7.27
N ILE A 222 24.24 -12.45 -7.82
CA ILE A 222 24.12 -13.78 -8.42
C ILE A 222 25.10 -13.94 -9.59
N PHE A 223 25.21 -12.91 -10.45
CA PHE A 223 26.12 -12.95 -11.59
C PHE A 223 27.59 -13.11 -11.17
N VAL A 224 28.05 -12.30 -10.21
CA VAL A 224 29.41 -12.40 -9.67
C VAL A 224 29.65 -13.77 -9.02
N THR A 225 28.67 -14.29 -8.27
CA THR A 225 28.76 -15.59 -7.60
C THR A 225 28.91 -16.73 -8.62
N VAL A 226 28.05 -16.77 -9.63
CA VAL A 226 28.11 -17.79 -10.68
C VAL A 226 29.41 -17.67 -11.47
N GLY A 227 29.83 -16.45 -11.81
CA GLY A 227 31.10 -16.21 -12.50
C GLY A 227 32.32 -16.74 -11.73
N LEU A 228 32.40 -16.46 -10.42
CA LEU A 228 33.47 -16.99 -9.56
C LEU A 228 33.43 -18.51 -9.45
N MET A 229 32.22 -19.09 -9.29
CA MET A 229 32.05 -20.55 -9.24
C MET A 229 32.58 -21.20 -10.52
N GLN A 230 32.29 -20.63 -11.70
CA GLN A 230 32.78 -21.15 -12.97
C GLN A 230 34.31 -21.02 -13.11
N LEU A 231 34.88 -19.88 -12.74
CA LEU A 231 36.34 -19.69 -12.79
C LEU A 231 37.07 -20.75 -11.94
N LEU A 232 36.53 -21.08 -10.77
CA LEU A 232 37.09 -22.13 -9.93
C LEU A 232 36.92 -23.53 -10.52
N LEU A 233 35.76 -23.84 -11.10
CA LEU A 233 35.54 -25.13 -11.78
C LEU A 233 36.49 -25.32 -12.97
N ILE A 234 36.72 -24.27 -13.77
CA ILE A 234 37.70 -24.29 -14.85
C ILE A 234 39.10 -24.57 -14.31
N LYS A 235 39.47 -23.93 -13.20
CA LYS A 235 40.78 -24.13 -12.55
C LYS A 235 40.96 -25.56 -12.05
N ASP A 236 39.95 -26.13 -11.39
CA ASP A 236 39.98 -27.51 -10.90
C ASP A 236 40.07 -28.51 -12.06
N TYR A 237 39.34 -28.26 -13.15
CA TYR A 237 39.42 -29.07 -14.37
C TYR A 237 40.81 -29.03 -15.00
N GLN A 238 41.39 -27.83 -15.18
CA GLN A 238 42.75 -27.68 -15.73
C GLN A 238 43.78 -28.42 -14.88
N LYS A 239 43.70 -28.27 -13.55
CA LYS A 239 44.57 -28.98 -12.61
C LYS A 239 44.45 -30.51 -12.79
N ASN A 240 43.23 -31.04 -12.83
CA ASN A 240 43.01 -32.48 -13.02
C ASN A 240 43.54 -32.98 -14.35
N ARG A 241 43.35 -32.22 -15.44
CA ARG A 241 43.87 -32.57 -16.76
C ARG A 241 45.40 -32.60 -16.78
N THR A 242 46.07 -31.61 -16.20
CA THR A 242 47.54 -31.59 -16.10
C THR A 242 48.06 -32.76 -15.27
N ILE A 243 47.38 -33.13 -14.18
CA ILE A 243 47.74 -34.32 -13.38
C ILE A 243 47.57 -35.60 -14.22
N THR A 244 46.47 -35.76 -14.96
CA THR A 244 46.25 -36.91 -15.84
C THR A 244 47.27 -36.97 -16.96
N GLU A 245 47.65 -35.84 -17.55
CA GLU A 245 48.70 -35.75 -18.57
C GLU A 245 50.05 -36.22 -18.02
N ILE A 246 50.50 -35.68 -16.89
CA ILE A 246 51.74 -36.11 -16.22
C ILE A 246 51.72 -37.62 -15.93
N ARG A 247 50.57 -38.15 -15.48
CA ARG A 247 50.39 -39.59 -15.22
C ARG A 247 50.43 -40.42 -16.49
N THR A 248 49.84 -39.93 -17.58
CA THR A 248 49.89 -40.60 -18.89
C THR A 248 51.32 -40.68 -19.38
N THR A 249 52.08 -39.59 -19.28
CA THR A 249 53.51 -39.58 -19.62
C THR A 249 54.30 -40.57 -18.77
N ALA A 250 54.06 -40.63 -17.46
CA ALA A 250 54.72 -41.60 -16.58
C ALA A 250 54.38 -43.06 -16.93
N ILE A 251 53.14 -43.35 -17.33
CA ILE A 251 52.72 -44.67 -17.81
C ILE A 251 53.46 -45.01 -19.12
N LEU A 252 53.55 -44.05 -20.05
CA LEU A 252 54.27 -44.24 -21.30
C LEU A 252 55.77 -44.45 -21.09
N GLU A 253 56.41 -43.73 -20.17
CA GLU A 253 57.82 -43.92 -19.82
C GLU A 253 58.06 -45.31 -19.20
N ASN A 254 57.17 -45.77 -18.32
CA ASN A 254 57.24 -47.13 -17.77
C ASN A 254 57.05 -48.20 -18.87
N PHE A 255 56.08 -47.99 -19.75
CA PHE A 255 55.84 -48.87 -20.89
C PHE A 255 57.05 -48.92 -21.84
N ASP A 256 57.64 -47.76 -22.15
CA ASP A 256 58.83 -47.64 -22.98
C ASP A 256 60.02 -48.40 -22.37
N ALA A 257 60.22 -48.31 -21.05
CA ALA A 257 61.26 -49.06 -20.37
C ALA A 257 61.06 -50.57 -20.50
N VAL A 258 59.83 -51.07 -20.33
CA VAL A 258 59.48 -52.50 -20.48
C VAL A 258 59.65 -52.96 -21.93
N PHE A 259 59.10 -52.22 -22.90
CA PHE A 259 59.17 -52.58 -24.32
C PHE A 259 60.61 -52.50 -24.84
N THR A 260 61.37 -51.46 -24.48
CA THR A 260 62.77 -51.32 -24.87
C THR A 260 63.64 -52.42 -24.25
N ALA A 261 63.41 -52.80 -23.00
CA ALA A 261 64.13 -53.90 -22.36
C ALA A 261 63.83 -55.26 -23.04
N LEU A 262 62.57 -55.50 -23.41
CA LEU A 262 62.16 -56.66 -24.20
C LEU A 262 62.86 -56.64 -25.57
N ASN A 263 62.75 -55.54 -26.31
CA ASN A 263 63.31 -55.36 -27.64
C ASN A 263 64.83 -55.61 -27.66
N ARG A 264 65.58 -54.98 -26.74
CA ARG A 264 67.03 -55.20 -26.60
C ARG A 264 67.38 -56.64 -26.20
N SER A 265 66.55 -57.31 -25.41
CA SER A 265 66.79 -58.70 -25.01
C SER A 265 66.61 -59.66 -26.18
N LEU A 266 65.61 -59.42 -27.02
CA LEU A 266 65.39 -60.17 -28.25
C LEU A 266 66.45 -59.88 -29.31
N GLU A 267 66.89 -58.63 -29.44
CA GLU A 267 68.01 -58.28 -30.32
C GLU A 267 69.31 -58.97 -29.88
N ARG A 268 69.59 -59.02 -28.57
CA ARG A 268 70.73 -59.78 -28.01
C ARG A 268 70.58 -61.27 -28.27
N MET A 269 69.37 -61.82 -28.13
CA MET A 269 69.08 -63.22 -28.47
C MET A 269 69.42 -63.49 -29.94
N ALA A 270 68.90 -62.67 -30.86
CA ALA A 270 69.16 -62.79 -32.29
C ALA A 270 70.66 -62.70 -32.62
N LYS A 271 71.38 -61.73 -32.04
CA LYS A 271 72.84 -61.57 -32.23
C LYS A 271 73.65 -62.75 -31.68
N ARG A 272 73.35 -63.21 -30.46
CA ARG A 272 74.02 -64.39 -29.88
C ARG A 272 73.73 -65.65 -30.69
N PHE A 273 72.53 -65.76 -31.22
CA PHE A 273 72.12 -66.88 -32.04
C PHE A 273 72.92 -66.97 -33.36
N ILE A 274 73.36 -65.84 -33.92
CA ILE A 274 74.27 -65.79 -35.09
C ILE A 274 75.69 -66.29 -34.72
N LEU A 275 76.18 -65.94 -33.53
CA LEU A 275 77.55 -66.21 -33.05
C LEU A 275 77.77 -67.68 -32.63
N ASN A 276 76.78 -68.33 -32.00
CA ASN A 276 76.88 -69.71 -31.47
C ASN A 276 76.39 -70.80 -32.45
N ASP A 277 76.65 -70.61 -33.75
CA ASP A 277 76.38 -71.58 -34.83
C ASP A 277 74.89 -71.96 -35.06
N TYR A 278 73.90 -71.07 -34.82
CA TYR A 278 72.45 -71.06 -35.21
C TYR A 278 71.62 -72.37 -35.23
N LYS A 279 72.20 -73.50 -34.83
CA LYS A 279 71.69 -74.88 -34.84
C LYS A 279 71.74 -75.48 -33.44
N ASN A 280 72.32 -74.78 -32.47
CA ASN A 280 72.32 -75.18 -31.07
C ASN A 280 70.94 -74.91 -30.42
N LYS A 281 70.08 -75.94 -30.47
CA LYS A 281 68.74 -75.91 -29.88
C LYS A 281 68.78 -75.65 -28.37
N GLU A 282 69.76 -76.21 -27.65
CA GLU A 282 69.85 -76.08 -26.19
C GLU A 282 70.14 -74.62 -25.79
N SER A 283 71.08 -73.96 -26.46
CA SER A 283 71.38 -72.54 -26.22
C SER A 283 70.18 -71.64 -26.53
N TRP A 284 69.45 -71.89 -27.61
CA TRP A 284 68.22 -71.14 -27.93
C TRP A 284 67.11 -71.40 -26.91
N GLN A 285 66.96 -72.64 -26.49
CA GLN A 285 65.92 -73.04 -25.54
C GLN A 285 66.15 -72.34 -24.21
N ILE A 286 67.38 -72.37 -23.65
CA ILE A 286 67.74 -71.68 -22.41
C ILE A 286 67.36 -70.20 -22.46
N ASP A 287 67.73 -69.52 -23.55
CA ASP A 287 67.38 -68.11 -23.77
C ASP A 287 65.87 -67.89 -23.80
N ALA A 288 65.15 -68.75 -24.53
CA ALA A 288 63.71 -68.68 -24.59
C ALA A 288 63.07 -68.94 -23.21
N GLN A 289 63.62 -69.82 -22.37
CA GLN A 289 63.12 -70.05 -21.00
C GLN A 289 63.33 -68.83 -20.12
N ILE A 290 64.52 -68.22 -20.19
CA ILE A 290 64.86 -67.04 -19.41
C ILE A 290 63.94 -65.88 -19.79
N TYR A 291 63.81 -65.56 -21.09
CA TYR A 291 62.99 -64.42 -21.50
C TYR A 291 61.50 -64.62 -21.30
N THR A 292 60.97 -65.83 -21.47
CA THR A 292 59.56 -66.10 -21.14
C THR A 292 59.28 -66.09 -19.64
N ALA A 293 60.29 -66.32 -18.78
CA ALA A 293 60.18 -66.17 -17.33
C ALA A 293 60.32 -64.70 -16.89
N ASP A 294 61.24 -63.95 -17.51
CA ASP A 294 61.55 -62.56 -17.16
C ASP A 294 60.47 -61.57 -17.66
N PHE A 295 59.78 -61.89 -18.76
CA PHE A 295 58.75 -61.03 -19.36
C PHE A 295 57.39 -61.77 -19.40
N LYS A 296 56.48 -61.48 -18.45
CA LYS A 296 55.21 -62.22 -18.30
C LYS A 296 54.24 -62.03 -19.46
N GLY A 297 54.44 -61.00 -20.29
CA GLY A 297 53.69 -60.78 -21.53
C GLY A 297 54.03 -61.75 -22.68
N ILE A 298 55.18 -62.45 -22.64
CA ILE A 298 55.58 -63.38 -23.70
C ILE A 298 54.84 -64.71 -23.53
N ARG A 299 53.96 -65.02 -24.48
CA ARG A 299 53.27 -66.33 -24.53
C ARG A 299 54.12 -67.42 -25.14
N ARG A 300 54.93 -67.09 -26.15
CA ARG A 300 55.86 -68.02 -26.80
C ARG A 300 56.95 -67.32 -27.60
N ILE A 301 58.08 -67.99 -27.74
CA ILE A 301 59.17 -67.64 -28.65
C ILE A 301 59.34 -68.81 -29.62
N LEU A 302 59.44 -68.50 -30.91
CA LEU A 302 59.51 -69.45 -32.01
C LEU A 302 60.70 -69.11 -32.91
N TRP A 303 61.44 -70.12 -33.34
CA TRP A 303 62.47 -70.00 -34.37
C TRP A 303 61.98 -70.65 -35.67
N ALA A 304 62.01 -69.89 -36.77
CA ALA A 304 61.75 -70.39 -38.11
C ALA A 304 63.01 -70.26 -38.98
N GLU A 305 63.28 -71.27 -39.82
CA GLU A 305 64.44 -71.25 -40.71
C GLU A 305 64.22 -70.33 -41.92
N LYS A 306 65.20 -70.28 -42.84
CA LYS A 306 65.19 -69.46 -44.06
C LYS A 306 63.96 -69.67 -44.97
N ASP A 307 63.32 -70.83 -44.90
CA ASP A 307 62.09 -71.16 -45.62
C ASP A 307 60.81 -70.73 -44.88
N LEU A 308 60.97 -70.08 -43.72
CA LEU A 308 59.94 -69.63 -42.79
C LEU A 308 59.15 -70.78 -42.15
N LEU A 309 59.69 -72.02 -42.18
CA LEU A 309 59.10 -73.14 -41.43
C LEU A 309 59.51 -73.07 -39.97
N ALA A 310 58.51 -73.07 -39.09
CA ALA A 310 58.72 -73.08 -37.64
C ALA A 310 59.41 -74.38 -37.18
N LYS A 311 60.61 -74.26 -36.63
CA LYS A 311 61.43 -75.40 -36.23
C LYS A 311 61.42 -75.64 -34.72
N TRP A 312 61.55 -74.57 -33.93
CA TRP A 312 61.58 -74.64 -32.47
C TRP A 312 60.57 -73.68 -31.84
N ILE A 313 60.02 -74.07 -30.70
CA ILE A 313 59.01 -73.30 -29.95
C ILE A 313 59.21 -73.50 -28.46
N TYR A 314 59.00 -72.44 -27.68
CA TYR A 314 59.01 -72.47 -26.21
C TYR A 314 58.02 -71.43 -25.65
N PRO A 315 57.20 -71.74 -24.62
CA PRO A 315 57.04 -73.05 -23.98
C PRO A 315 56.28 -74.04 -24.88
N LEU A 316 56.52 -75.34 -24.71
CA LEU A 316 55.72 -76.41 -25.34
C LEU A 316 54.38 -76.55 -24.61
N ASN A 317 53.43 -75.66 -24.89
CA ASN A 317 52.05 -75.80 -24.42
C ASN A 317 51.29 -76.86 -25.23
N ARG A 318 50.11 -77.29 -24.74
CA ARG A 318 49.28 -78.35 -25.34
C ARG A 318 49.08 -78.11 -26.86
N ASN A 319 49.54 -79.06 -27.69
CA ASN A 319 49.53 -79.09 -29.16
C ASN A 319 50.69 -78.38 -29.91
N PRO A 320 51.97 -78.72 -29.64
CA PRO A 320 53.12 -78.18 -30.39
C PRO A 320 53.13 -78.59 -31.87
N GLU A 321 52.49 -79.72 -32.22
CA GLU A 321 52.39 -80.27 -33.58
C GLU A 321 51.62 -79.38 -34.55
N ARG A 322 50.76 -78.48 -34.05
CA ARG A 322 50.01 -77.53 -34.91
C ARG A 322 50.85 -76.36 -35.40
N VAL A 323 52.01 -76.11 -34.80
CA VAL A 323 52.84 -74.93 -35.06
C VAL A 323 54.20 -75.32 -35.63
N ILE A 324 54.82 -76.41 -35.16
CA ILE A 324 56.08 -76.92 -35.72
C ILE A 324 55.82 -77.43 -37.14
N GLY A 325 56.62 -76.98 -38.12
CA GLY A 325 56.46 -77.29 -39.54
C GLY A 325 55.43 -76.42 -40.28
N MET A 326 54.74 -75.51 -39.57
CA MET A 326 53.88 -74.51 -40.21
C MET A 326 54.76 -73.40 -40.81
N LYS A 327 54.42 -72.94 -42.02
CA LYS A 327 55.06 -71.76 -42.61
C LYS A 327 54.49 -70.51 -41.95
N LEU A 328 55.34 -69.61 -41.44
CA LEU A 328 54.87 -68.42 -40.73
C LEU A 328 53.93 -67.54 -41.57
N THR A 329 54.06 -67.53 -42.90
CA THR A 329 53.16 -66.82 -43.82
C THR A 329 51.76 -67.42 -43.94
N GLN A 330 51.53 -68.65 -43.47
CA GLN A 330 50.20 -69.28 -43.44
C GLN A 330 49.34 -68.77 -42.27
N GLN A 331 49.94 -68.07 -41.30
CA GLN A 331 49.17 -67.44 -40.23
C GLN A 331 48.39 -66.26 -40.80
N ARG A 332 47.10 -66.17 -40.46
CA ARG A 332 46.23 -65.10 -40.96
C ARG A 332 46.80 -63.74 -40.53
N GLY A 333 47.03 -62.84 -41.50
CA GLY A 333 47.57 -61.50 -41.26
C GLY A 333 49.10 -61.38 -41.23
N SER A 334 49.86 -62.48 -41.27
CA SER A 334 51.33 -62.42 -41.13
C SER A 334 52.09 -62.20 -42.44
N GLN A 335 51.52 -62.59 -43.60
CA GLN A 335 52.25 -62.59 -44.88
C GLN A 335 52.79 -61.20 -45.26
N GLY A 336 51.93 -60.17 -45.30
CA GLY A 336 52.35 -58.82 -45.69
C GLY A 336 53.31 -58.17 -44.69
N VAL A 337 53.22 -58.53 -43.41
CA VAL A 337 54.12 -58.04 -42.35
C VAL A 337 55.52 -58.66 -42.49
N ILE A 338 55.59 -59.98 -42.74
CA ILE A 338 56.86 -60.70 -42.94
C ILE A 338 57.56 -60.26 -44.23
N GLU A 339 56.82 -60.01 -45.32
CA GLU A 339 57.40 -59.48 -46.56
C GLU A 339 58.04 -58.09 -46.34
N LYS A 340 57.37 -57.20 -45.60
CA LYS A 340 57.91 -55.89 -45.21
C LYS A 340 59.16 -56.01 -44.33
N MET A 341 59.15 -56.94 -43.36
CA MET A 341 60.31 -57.22 -42.51
C MET A 341 61.53 -57.65 -43.33
N LEU A 342 61.34 -58.58 -44.28
CA LEU A 342 62.42 -59.09 -45.13
C LEU A 342 62.97 -57.99 -46.07
N ALA A 343 62.10 -57.13 -46.59
CA ALA A 343 62.50 -56.00 -47.43
C ALA A 343 63.32 -54.96 -46.65
N ASN A 344 62.91 -54.63 -45.42
CA ASN A 344 63.53 -53.58 -44.62
C ASN A 344 64.71 -54.07 -43.76
N ARG A 345 64.85 -55.40 -43.58
CA ARG A 345 65.85 -56.04 -42.71
C ARG A 345 65.80 -55.59 -41.24
N GLU A 346 64.66 -55.11 -40.77
CA GLU A 346 64.44 -54.63 -39.41
C GLU A 346 63.33 -55.40 -38.70
N PRO A 347 63.31 -55.43 -37.35
CA PRO A 347 62.22 -56.03 -36.59
C PRO A 347 60.88 -55.34 -36.86
N ILE A 348 59.80 -56.11 -36.92
CA ILE A 348 58.45 -55.59 -37.17
C ILE A 348 57.42 -56.23 -36.24
N LEU A 349 56.40 -55.47 -35.86
CA LEU A 349 55.22 -55.94 -35.14
C LEU A 349 54.09 -56.27 -36.13
N SER A 350 53.37 -57.35 -35.86
CA SER A 350 52.09 -57.63 -36.52
C SER A 350 50.97 -56.79 -35.94
N ASP A 351 49.88 -56.67 -36.70
CA ASP A 351 48.58 -56.27 -36.17
C ASP A 351 48.10 -57.33 -35.14
N VAL A 352 46.98 -57.05 -34.46
CA VAL A 352 46.30 -58.06 -33.63
C VAL A 352 45.89 -59.21 -34.52
N ILE A 353 46.44 -60.39 -34.23
CA ILE A 353 46.05 -61.61 -34.93
C ILE A 353 45.49 -62.64 -33.96
N PRO A 354 44.41 -63.35 -34.35
CA PRO A 354 43.92 -64.46 -33.56
C PRO A 354 45.00 -65.54 -33.55
N LEU A 355 45.43 -65.91 -32.35
CA LEU A 355 46.49 -66.89 -32.18
C LEU A 355 45.93 -68.29 -32.46
N VAL A 356 46.71 -69.12 -33.15
CA VAL A 356 46.38 -70.53 -33.43
C VAL A 356 46.14 -71.34 -32.14
N THR A 357 46.67 -70.87 -31.02
CA THR A 357 46.55 -71.45 -29.68
C THR A 357 45.36 -70.90 -28.87
N GLY A 358 44.59 -69.96 -29.42
CA GLY A 358 43.47 -69.28 -28.75
C GLY A 358 43.83 -67.90 -28.18
N GLY A 359 42.84 -67.00 -28.22
CA GLY A 359 42.96 -65.60 -27.84
C GLY A 359 43.70 -64.74 -28.87
N ASP A 360 43.71 -63.43 -28.64
CA ASP A 360 44.36 -62.46 -29.52
C ASP A 360 45.78 -62.15 -29.04
N GLY A 361 46.66 -61.84 -29.98
CA GLY A 361 48.04 -61.50 -29.66
C GLY A 361 48.74 -60.72 -30.76
N ILE A 362 49.89 -60.16 -30.38
CA ILE A 362 50.77 -59.38 -31.23
C ILE A 362 52.04 -60.20 -31.42
N VAL A 363 52.53 -60.28 -32.66
CA VAL A 363 53.74 -61.04 -32.98
C VAL A 363 54.85 -60.08 -33.38
N LEU A 364 55.96 -60.16 -32.66
CA LEU A 364 57.19 -59.43 -32.94
C LEU A 364 58.12 -60.35 -33.72
N TYR A 365 58.36 -60.00 -34.99
CA TYR A 365 59.24 -60.74 -35.88
C TYR A 365 60.61 -60.07 -35.92
N TYR A 366 61.63 -60.86 -35.60
CA TYR A 366 63.03 -60.47 -35.61
C TYR A 366 63.77 -61.23 -36.71
N PRO A 367 64.15 -60.57 -37.82
CA PRO A 367 64.90 -61.24 -38.86
C PRO A 367 66.36 -61.45 -38.44
N VAL A 368 66.92 -62.60 -38.75
CA VAL A 368 68.30 -62.96 -38.41
C VAL A 368 69.10 -63.16 -39.69
N PHE A 369 70.13 -62.32 -39.87
CA PHE A 369 71.02 -62.34 -41.02
C PHE A 369 72.47 -62.62 -40.59
N ARG A 370 73.24 -63.26 -41.46
CA ARG A 370 74.71 -63.36 -41.33
C ARG A 370 75.32 -62.74 -42.59
N GLY A 371 75.78 -61.49 -42.48
CA GLY A 371 76.10 -60.69 -43.67
C GLY A 371 74.83 -60.39 -44.46
N ASP A 372 74.79 -60.79 -45.73
CA ASP A 372 73.60 -60.70 -46.59
C ASP A 372 72.71 -61.94 -46.58
N ASP A 373 73.16 -63.04 -45.97
CA ASP A 373 72.42 -64.30 -45.94
C ASP A 373 71.34 -64.28 -44.85
N PHE A 374 70.08 -64.43 -45.28
CA PHE A 374 68.95 -64.61 -44.37
C PHE A 374 68.94 -66.02 -43.80
N LEU A 375 69.08 -66.14 -42.47
CA LEU A 375 69.14 -67.42 -41.76
C LEU A 375 67.76 -67.88 -41.27
N GLY A 376 66.87 -66.95 -40.95
CA GLY A 376 65.56 -67.25 -40.39
C GLY A 376 64.97 -66.10 -39.57
N VAL A 377 63.88 -66.38 -38.86
CA VAL A 377 63.14 -65.39 -38.06
C VAL A 377 62.94 -65.90 -36.64
N LEU A 378 63.24 -65.05 -35.67
CA LEU A 378 62.77 -65.20 -34.30
C LEU A 378 61.39 -64.54 -34.18
N SER A 379 60.36 -65.33 -33.93
CA SER A 379 58.97 -64.88 -33.78
C SER A 379 58.57 -64.94 -32.31
N VAL A 380 58.31 -63.79 -31.70
CA VAL A 380 57.87 -63.69 -30.31
C VAL A 380 56.41 -63.30 -30.27
N VAL A 381 55.59 -64.12 -29.63
CA VAL A 381 54.16 -63.85 -29.49
C VAL A 381 53.89 -63.29 -28.11
N LEU A 382 53.39 -62.05 -28.12
CA LEU A 382 52.92 -61.33 -26.95
C LEU A 382 51.40 -61.52 -26.85
N GLY A 383 50.92 -61.91 -25.66
CA GLY A 383 49.48 -61.88 -25.40
C GLY A 383 49.04 -60.43 -25.23
N ALA A 384 48.11 -59.94 -26.05
CA ALA A 384 47.70 -58.53 -26.04
C ALA A 384 47.28 -58.08 -24.62
N ASP A 385 46.30 -58.76 -24.01
CA ASP A 385 45.83 -58.42 -22.67
C ASP A 385 46.93 -58.49 -21.60
N SER A 386 47.71 -59.57 -21.57
CA SER A 386 48.72 -59.82 -20.53
C SER A 386 49.91 -58.86 -20.60
N PHE A 387 50.34 -58.52 -21.82
CA PHE A 387 51.48 -57.64 -22.04
C PHE A 387 51.14 -56.20 -21.66
N PHE A 388 49.98 -55.71 -22.11
CA PHE A 388 49.55 -54.35 -21.79
C PHE A 388 49.12 -54.19 -20.33
N GLN A 389 48.48 -55.20 -19.72
CA GLN A 389 48.17 -55.15 -18.29
C GLN A 389 49.43 -54.99 -17.46
N GLU A 390 50.46 -55.80 -17.66
CA GLU A 390 51.69 -55.71 -16.86
C GLU A 390 52.38 -54.33 -16.99
N ALA A 391 52.47 -53.81 -18.20
CA ALA A 391 53.25 -52.62 -18.49
C ALA A 391 52.50 -51.29 -18.24
N ALA A 392 51.15 -51.31 -18.23
CA ALA A 392 50.33 -50.10 -18.20
C ALA A 392 49.32 -49.99 -17.03
N ILE A 393 49.43 -50.82 -15.98
CA ILE A 393 48.60 -50.67 -14.78
C ILE A 393 48.93 -49.36 -14.05
N ALA A 394 47.89 -48.55 -13.81
CA ALA A 394 47.97 -47.35 -13.00
C ALA A 394 46.84 -47.36 -11.94
N PRO A 395 47.16 -47.57 -10.65
CA PRO A 395 46.16 -47.55 -9.59
C PRO A 395 45.38 -46.22 -9.58
N GLY A 396 44.04 -46.32 -9.56
CA GLY A 396 43.15 -45.17 -9.56
C GLY A 396 42.96 -44.49 -10.93
N TYR A 397 43.53 -45.04 -12.02
CA TYR A 397 43.27 -44.60 -13.38
C TYR A 397 42.74 -45.75 -14.24
N TYR A 398 41.78 -45.44 -15.11
CA TYR A 398 41.38 -46.31 -16.20
C TYR A 398 42.29 -46.05 -17.40
N VAL A 399 42.94 -47.10 -17.87
CA VAL A 399 43.78 -47.10 -19.06
C VAL A 399 43.08 -47.90 -20.15
N ARG A 400 42.95 -47.26 -21.32
CA ARG A 400 42.49 -47.85 -22.57
C ARG A 400 43.59 -47.74 -23.61
N ILE A 401 43.85 -48.82 -24.34
CA ILE A 401 44.87 -48.86 -25.39
C ILE A 401 44.22 -49.31 -26.68
N LYS A 402 44.44 -48.55 -27.76
CA LYS A 402 43.90 -48.83 -29.10
C LYS A 402 44.95 -48.66 -30.19
N ASP A 403 44.72 -49.25 -31.36
CA ASP A 403 45.50 -49.01 -32.58
C ASP A 403 44.86 -47.93 -33.47
N ASP A 404 45.52 -47.57 -34.57
CA ASP A 404 45.01 -46.66 -35.60
C ASP A 404 43.70 -47.17 -36.25
N ASP A 405 43.48 -48.49 -36.27
CA ASP A 405 42.24 -49.14 -36.75
C ASP A 405 41.14 -49.28 -35.66
N ASP A 406 41.27 -48.59 -34.53
CA ASP A 406 40.35 -48.58 -33.38
C ASP A 406 40.17 -49.94 -32.66
N HIS A 407 41.01 -50.93 -32.97
CA HIS A 407 41.10 -52.20 -32.25
C HIS A 407 41.52 -51.95 -30.79
N GLU A 408 40.73 -52.43 -29.82
CA GLU A 408 40.97 -52.23 -28.38
C GLU A 408 41.78 -53.39 -27.78
N PHE A 409 42.98 -53.10 -27.26
CA PHE A 409 43.90 -54.09 -26.70
C PHE A 409 43.80 -54.24 -25.17
N LEU A 410 43.44 -53.16 -24.49
CA LEU A 410 43.30 -53.12 -23.05
C LEU A 410 42.21 -52.12 -22.70
N ASN A 411 41.34 -52.49 -21.77
CA ASN A 411 40.38 -51.59 -21.17
C ASN A 411 40.16 -51.99 -19.71
N THR A 412 40.79 -51.25 -18.81
CA THR A 412 40.81 -51.56 -17.36
C THR A 412 39.60 -51.04 -16.60
N GLY A 413 38.63 -50.41 -17.27
CA GLY A 413 37.40 -50.01 -16.59
C GLY A 413 36.31 -49.45 -17.47
N ASN A 414 35.27 -48.92 -16.84
CA ASN A 414 34.06 -48.51 -17.52
C ASN A 414 34.14 -47.03 -17.97
N ALA A 415 35.21 -46.67 -18.68
CA ALA A 415 35.44 -45.33 -19.25
C ALA A 415 34.42 -44.95 -20.35
N GLY A 416 33.39 -45.79 -20.57
CA GLY A 416 32.22 -45.47 -21.38
C GLY A 416 31.32 -44.38 -20.77
N GLN A 417 31.48 -44.06 -19.48
CA GLN A 417 30.74 -42.96 -18.85
C GLN A 417 31.26 -41.60 -19.33
N VAL A 418 30.36 -40.80 -19.91
CA VAL A 418 30.66 -39.52 -20.58
C VAL A 418 31.40 -38.52 -19.67
N TYR A 419 31.11 -38.52 -18.37
CA TYR A 419 31.80 -37.64 -17.41
C TYR A 419 33.29 -37.96 -17.25
N MET A 420 33.65 -39.24 -17.39
CA MET A 420 35.04 -39.68 -17.28
C MET A 420 35.82 -39.37 -18.55
N ARG A 421 35.17 -39.40 -19.73
CA ARG A 421 35.83 -39.12 -21.03
C ARG A 421 36.42 -37.71 -21.11
N ASP A 422 35.77 -36.72 -20.51
CA ASP A 422 36.22 -35.32 -20.56
C ASP A 422 37.50 -35.08 -19.73
N TRP A 423 37.85 -35.97 -18.79
CA TRP A 423 39.12 -35.91 -18.04
C TRP A 423 40.21 -36.82 -18.58
N GLY A 424 39.92 -37.54 -19.67
CA GLY A 424 40.87 -38.41 -20.32
C GLY A 424 41.98 -37.62 -21.04
N TYR A 425 43.19 -38.16 -21.02
CA TYR A 425 44.26 -37.71 -21.89
C TYR A 425 44.68 -38.87 -22.79
N THR A 426 44.75 -38.62 -24.10
CA THR A 426 45.19 -39.61 -25.08
C THR A 426 46.56 -39.22 -25.60
N ALA A 427 47.50 -40.16 -25.54
CA ALA A 427 48.84 -40.00 -26.10
C ALA A 427 49.16 -41.21 -26.99
N THR A 428 49.88 -40.96 -28.08
CA THR A 428 50.27 -42.02 -29.02
C THR A 428 51.71 -42.45 -28.74
N TYR A 429 51.91 -43.74 -28.52
CA TYR A 429 53.23 -44.38 -28.42
C TYR A 429 53.56 -45.07 -29.74
N LYS A 430 54.73 -44.77 -30.30
CA LYS A 430 55.21 -45.39 -31.54
C LYS A 430 56.17 -46.52 -31.22
N ALA A 431 55.72 -47.76 -31.44
CA ALA A 431 56.50 -48.98 -31.24
C ALA A 431 56.85 -49.58 -32.61
N LEU A 432 58.10 -49.47 -33.05
CA LEU A 432 58.53 -49.94 -34.39
C LEU A 432 57.62 -49.38 -35.51
N ASN A 433 56.78 -50.24 -36.12
CA ASN A 433 55.82 -49.89 -37.17
C ASN A 433 54.37 -49.70 -36.68
N ALA A 434 54.09 -49.88 -35.38
CA ALA A 434 52.76 -49.76 -34.79
C ALA A 434 52.60 -48.45 -33.99
N ASN A 435 51.41 -47.87 -34.03
CA ASN A 435 51.05 -46.68 -33.25
C ASN A 435 49.95 -47.04 -32.25
N TRP A 436 50.29 -47.08 -30.96
CA TRP A 436 49.32 -47.39 -29.92
C TRP A 436 48.86 -46.12 -29.22
N GLN A 437 47.55 -45.89 -29.20
CA GLN A 437 46.93 -44.77 -28.50
C GLN A 437 46.58 -45.20 -27.07
N PHE A 438 47.25 -44.58 -26.10
CA PHE A 438 46.98 -44.72 -24.68
C PHE A 438 46.04 -43.62 -24.22
N THR A 439 44.80 -43.97 -23.91
CA THR A 439 43.83 -43.09 -23.25
C THR A 439 43.80 -43.40 -21.77
N VAL A 440 44.22 -42.44 -20.96
CA VAL A 440 44.23 -42.56 -19.49
C VAL A 440 43.19 -41.62 -18.91
N THR A 441 42.36 -42.14 -18.02
CA THR A 441 41.22 -41.44 -17.43
C THR A 441 41.21 -41.64 -15.91
N PRO A 442 41.12 -40.59 -15.09
CA PRO A 442 41.09 -40.75 -13.63
C PRO A 442 39.78 -41.41 -13.16
N THR A 443 39.86 -42.20 -12.10
CA THR A 443 38.68 -42.75 -11.40
C THR A 443 37.93 -41.64 -10.64
N PRO A 444 36.62 -41.82 -10.34
CA PRO A 444 35.84 -40.86 -9.55
C PRO A 444 36.47 -40.49 -8.21
N GLU A 445 37.13 -41.45 -7.55
CA GLU A 445 37.82 -41.24 -6.28
C GLU A 445 38.98 -40.25 -6.40
N ILE A 446 39.81 -40.38 -7.44
CA ILE A 446 40.91 -39.43 -7.72
C ILE A 446 40.35 -38.04 -8.00
N VAL A 447 39.28 -37.95 -8.79
CA VAL A 447 38.70 -36.66 -9.13
C VAL A 447 38.11 -35.99 -7.89
N GLN A 448 37.37 -36.72 -7.07
CA GLN A 448 36.80 -36.19 -5.83
C GLN A 448 37.90 -35.72 -4.86
N ASN A 449 39.01 -36.46 -4.73
CA ASN A 449 40.13 -36.05 -3.88
C ASN A 449 40.86 -34.81 -4.41
N ASN A 450 40.90 -34.61 -5.73
CA ASN A 450 41.61 -33.49 -6.33
C ASN A 450 40.75 -32.23 -6.53
N SER A 451 39.42 -32.38 -6.55
CA SER A 451 38.44 -31.31 -6.69
C SER A 451 38.22 -30.55 -5.39
N SER A 452 38.11 -29.23 -5.49
CA SER A 452 37.87 -28.36 -4.34
C SER A 452 36.38 -28.28 -4.01
N TYR A 453 36.04 -28.20 -2.72
CA TYR A 453 34.68 -27.88 -2.27
C TYR A 453 34.34 -26.38 -2.44
N LEU A 454 35.35 -25.54 -2.74
CA LEU A 454 35.22 -24.08 -2.80
C LEU A 454 34.16 -23.57 -3.79
N PRO A 455 33.99 -24.13 -5.01
CA PRO A 455 32.92 -23.71 -5.92
C PRO A 455 31.52 -23.86 -5.30
N GLY A 456 31.27 -24.98 -4.61
CA GLY A 456 29.99 -25.24 -3.94
C GLY A 456 29.73 -24.26 -2.79
N VAL A 457 30.76 -24.01 -1.95
CA VAL A 457 30.68 -23.03 -0.86
C VAL A 457 30.42 -21.62 -1.39
N ILE A 458 31.13 -21.19 -2.42
CA ILE A 458 30.93 -19.87 -3.04
C ILE A 458 29.53 -19.77 -3.64
N GLY A 459 29.05 -20.83 -4.30
CA GLY A 459 27.69 -20.86 -4.85
C GLY A 459 26.63 -20.59 -3.79
N VAL A 460 26.66 -21.32 -2.66
CA VAL A 460 25.67 -21.17 -1.58
C VAL A 460 25.84 -19.83 -0.84
N CYS A 461 27.06 -19.49 -0.42
CA CYS A 461 27.33 -18.27 0.34
C CYS A 461 27.08 -17.01 -0.49
N GLY A 462 27.53 -16.97 -1.76
CA GLY A 462 27.39 -15.81 -2.62
C GLY A 462 25.94 -15.50 -2.98
N VAL A 463 25.12 -16.53 -3.28
CA VAL A 463 23.68 -16.35 -3.48
C VAL A 463 23.01 -15.88 -2.19
N SER A 464 23.37 -16.45 -1.04
CA SER A 464 22.82 -16.07 0.27
C SER A 464 23.12 -14.61 0.61
N VAL A 465 24.38 -14.17 0.42
CA VAL A 465 24.79 -12.77 0.62
C VAL A 465 24.04 -11.83 -0.32
N SER A 466 23.85 -12.22 -1.58
CA SER A 466 23.12 -11.43 -2.58
C SER A 466 21.65 -11.23 -2.19
N VAL A 467 21.01 -12.29 -1.69
CA VAL A 467 19.63 -12.26 -1.19
C VAL A 467 19.52 -11.40 0.07
N LEU A 468 20.43 -11.57 1.04
CA LEU A 468 20.46 -10.77 2.27
C LEU A 468 20.67 -9.28 2.00
N LEU A 469 21.59 -8.92 1.10
CA LEU A 469 21.83 -7.53 0.71
C LEU A 469 20.58 -6.92 0.04
N ALA A 470 19.94 -7.66 -0.86
CA ALA A 470 18.70 -7.21 -1.50
C ALA A 470 17.57 -7.03 -0.48
N MET A 471 17.38 -7.97 0.44
CA MET A 471 16.37 -7.86 1.51
C MET A 471 16.65 -6.68 2.44
N SER A 472 17.90 -6.51 2.88
CA SER A 472 18.32 -5.37 3.72
C SER A 472 18.00 -4.04 3.03
N LEU A 473 18.25 -3.94 1.72
CA LEU A 473 17.90 -2.76 0.95
C LEU A 473 16.39 -2.50 0.86
N VAL A 474 15.57 -3.56 0.74
CA VAL A 474 14.10 -3.45 0.78
C VAL A 474 13.64 -2.97 2.16
N PHE A 475 14.18 -3.52 3.24
CA PHE A 475 13.86 -3.10 4.60
C PHE A 475 14.27 -1.64 4.86
N TYR A 476 15.47 -1.26 4.44
CA TYR A 476 15.95 0.12 4.55
C TYR A 476 15.05 1.10 3.81
N GLN A 477 14.64 0.77 2.57
CA GLN A 477 13.73 1.60 1.80
C GLN A 477 12.35 1.71 2.45
N ARG A 478 11.80 0.61 2.99
CA ARG A 478 10.52 0.63 3.71
C ARG A 478 10.60 1.46 4.98
N SER A 479 11.68 1.32 5.75
CA SER A 479 11.89 2.09 6.97
C SER A 479 11.91 3.59 6.69
N ARG A 480 12.71 4.02 5.70
CA ARG A 480 12.77 5.41 5.22
C ARG A 480 11.43 5.95 4.73
N GLU A 481 10.65 5.12 4.02
CA GLU A 481 9.33 5.53 3.52
C GLU A 481 8.31 5.67 4.66
N SER A 482 8.37 4.77 5.66
CA SER A 482 7.53 4.83 6.85
C SER A 482 7.83 6.07 7.70
N GLU A 483 9.12 6.35 7.94
CA GLU A 483 9.57 7.53 8.68
C GLU A 483 9.09 8.83 8.00
N ARG A 484 9.24 8.90 6.68
CA ARG A 484 8.77 10.06 5.91
C ARG A 484 7.25 10.24 6.00
N ARG A 485 6.47 9.16 5.86
CA ARG A 485 5.00 9.23 5.98
C ARG A 485 4.55 9.64 7.38
N MET A 486 5.23 9.14 8.42
CA MET A 486 4.96 9.53 9.79
C MET A 486 5.23 11.02 10.01
N LYS A 487 6.34 11.54 9.45
CA LYS A 487 6.63 12.98 9.49
C LYS A 487 5.61 13.80 8.70
N GLU A 488 5.27 13.40 7.48
CA GLU A 488 4.25 14.09 6.66
C GLU A 488 2.87 14.08 7.36
N ALA A 489 2.47 12.97 7.98
CA ALA A 489 1.24 12.89 8.76
C ALA A 489 1.27 13.78 10.00
N PHE A 490 2.39 13.80 10.74
CA PHE A 490 2.57 14.68 11.90
C PHE A 490 2.50 16.16 11.49
N ASP A 491 3.23 16.55 10.43
CA ASP A 491 3.25 17.91 9.91
C ASP A 491 1.84 18.33 9.42
N TRP A 492 1.11 17.44 8.75
CA TRP A 492 -0.27 17.67 8.33
C TRP A 492 -1.23 17.82 9.51
N HIS A 493 -1.14 16.95 10.53
CA HIS A 493 -1.96 17.07 11.75
C HIS A 493 -1.68 18.37 12.50
N LYS A 494 -0.41 18.78 12.60
CA LYS A 494 -0.03 20.06 13.20
C LYS A 494 -0.61 21.24 12.40
N ALA A 495 -0.40 21.26 11.08
CA ALA A 495 -0.94 22.30 10.20
C ALA A 495 -2.47 22.37 10.24
N GLY A 496 -3.16 21.23 10.30
CA GLY A 496 -4.60 21.16 10.44
C GLY A 496 -5.08 21.83 11.72
N ARG A 497 -4.47 21.49 12.88
CA ARG A 497 -4.79 22.14 14.16
C ARG A 497 -4.50 23.64 14.17
N ASP A 498 -3.36 24.05 13.62
CA ASP A 498 -2.93 25.45 13.58
C ASP A 498 -3.74 26.31 12.60
N SER A 499 -4.40 25.69 11.62
CA SER A 499 -5.29 26.39 10.69
C SER A 499 -6.67 26.75 11.29
N ILE A 500 -7.03 26.15 12.43
CA ILE A 500 -8.31 26.40 13.09
C ILE A 500 -8.26 27.76 13.79
N SER A 501 -9.19 28.65 13.44
CA SER A 501 -9.27 30.01 14.00
C SER A 501 -9.83 30.06 15.43
N LEU A 502 -10.41 28.97 15.91
CA LEU A 502 -10.88 28.82 17.29
C LEU A 502 -9.73 28.46 18.21
N LEU A 503 -9.85 28.85 19.47
CA LEU A 503 -8.91 28.47 20.52
C LEU A 503 -9.07 26.97 20.79
N LEU A 504 -7.96 26.23 20.79
CA LEU A 504 -7.94 24.78 20.89
C LEU A 504 -6.90 24.35 21.92
N LEU A 505 -7.37 23.77 23.02
CA LEU A 505 -6.53 23.19 24.08
C LEU A 505 -6.81 21.69 24.15
N GLN A 506 -5.75 20.89 24.04
CA GLN A 506 -5.80 19.48 24.41
C GLN A 506 -5.31 19.32 25.84
N LEU A 507 -6.07 18.56 26.62
CA LEU A 507 -5.73 18.22 28.00
C LEU A 507 -5.45 16.72 28.10
N ASP A 508 -4.52 16.34 28.97
CA ASP A 508 -4.31 14.95 29.36
C ASP A 508 -5.48 14.41 30.20
N GLN A 509 -5.43 13.12 30.53
CA GLN A 509 -6.43 12.45 31.37
C GLN A 509 -6.58 13.07 32.77
N PHE A 510 -5.62 13.87 33.24
CA PHE A 510 -5.61 14.54 34.54
C PHE A 510 -6.09 16.01 34.48
N GLY A 511 -6.37 16.53 33.29
CA GLY A 511 -6.81 17.91 33.07
C GLY A 511 -5.66 18.94 32.94
N ASN A 512 -4.44 18.48 32.68
CA ASN A 512 -3.31 19.38 32.37
C ASN A 512 -3.17 19.60 30.87
N VAL A 513 -2.75 20.79 30.45
CA VAL A 513 -2.56 21.12 29.04
C VAL A 513 -1.45 20.24 28.44
N SER A 514 -1.80 19.47 27.41
CA SER A 514 -0.87 18.62 26.66
C SER A 514 -0.42 19.25 25.35
N SER A 515 -1.29 20.05 24.71
CA SER A 515 -0.95 20.80 23.49
C SER A 515 -1.95 21.94 23.26
N ILE A 516 -1.52 22.97 22.52
CA ILE A 516 -2.36 24.10 22.12
C ILE A 516 -2.19 24.39 20.63
N ASN A 517 -3.16 25.02 19.99
CA ASN A 517 -3.02 25.48 18.60
C ASN A 517 -2.48 26.92 18.50
N LYS A 518 -2.07 27.30 17.29
CA LYS A 518 -1.58 28.66 17.01
C LYS A 518 -2.55 29.79 17.40
N ALA A 519 -3.86 29.63 17.18
CA ALA A 519 -4.85 30.63 17.56
C ALA A 519 -4.90 30.88 19.08
N THR A 520 -4.65 29.84 19.90
CA THR A 520 -4.53 29.98 21.35
C THR A 520 -3.34 30.87 21.73
N GLU A 521 -2.19 30.65 21.09
CA GLU A 521 -0.99 31.44 21.34
C GLU A 521 -1.20 32.91 20.99
N ASP A 522 -1.80 33.17 19.83
CA ASP A 522 -1.97 34.52 19.32
C ASP A 522 -3.03 35.30 20.11
N LEU A 523 -4.10 34.64 20.58
CA LEU A 523 -5.17 35.27 21.35
C LEU A 523 -4.76 35.53 22.82
N LEU A 524 -4.21 34.52 23.50
CA LEU A 524 -3.89 34.61 24.93
C LEU A 524 -2.44 35.08 25.21
N GLY A 525 -1.55 35.07 24.23
CA GLY A 525 -0.16 35.50 24.37
C GLY A 525 0.74 34.52 25.11
N TYR A 526 0.29 33.29 25.35
CA TYR A 526 1.09 32.20 25.91
C TYR A 526 1.68 31.33 24.80
N THR A 527 2.93 30.90 24.93
CA THR A 527 3.50 29.89 24.03
C THR A 527 3.08 28.48 24.46
N GLU A 528 3.14 27.50 23.55
CA GLU A 528 2.86 26.09 23.90
C GLU A 528 3.73 25.62 25.08
N ALA A 529 5.01 26.00 25.10
CA ALA A 529 5.92 25.70 26.21
C ALA A 529 5.53 26.38 27.54
N ASP A 530 4.86 27.53 27.51
CA ASP A 530 4.41 28.21 28.73
C ASP A 530 3.25 27.48 29.41
N LEU A 531 2.43 26.73 28.64
CA LEU A 531 1.20 26.11 29.12
C LEU A 531 1.28 24.59 29.31
N ILE A 532 2.16 23.88 28.58
CA ILE A 532 2.29 22.42 28.74
C ILE A 532 2.49 22.03 30.21
N GLY A 533 1.72 21.03 30.66
CA GLY A 533 1.75 20.49 32.01
C GLY A 533 1.04 21.35 33.07
N LYS A 534 0.55 22.53 32.72
CA LYS A 534 -0.21 23.39 33.63
C LYS A 534 -1.70 23.05 33.63
N ARG A 535 -2.38 23.32 34.74
CA ARG A 535 -3.84 23.13 34.86
C ARG A 535 -4.59 24.19 34.06
N VAL A 536 -5.62 23.78 33.33
CA VAL A 536 -6.45 24.68 32.49
C VAL A 536 -7.16 25.78 33.29
N THR A 537 -7.38 25.57 34.59
CA THR A 537 -8.01 26.53 35.52
C THR A 537 -7.22 27.82 35.69
N LEU A 538 -5.94 27.86 35.28
CA LEU A 538 -5.09 29.05 35.33
C LEU A 538 -5.45 30.11 34.26
N LEU A 539 -6.19 29.73 33.23
CA LEU A 539 -6.56 30.63 32.13
C LEU A 539 -7.82 31.45 32.41
N GLY A 540 -8.59 31.10 33.44
CA GLY A 540 -9.81 31.81 33.83
C GLY A 540 -9.60 32.82 34.96
N GLU A 541 -10.50 33.79 35.08
CA GLU A 541 -10.50 34.70 36.22
C GLU A 541 -10.70 33.93 37.54
N TYR A 542 -9.77 34.08 38.49
CA TYR A 542 -9.71 33.25 39.69
C TYR A 542 -11.01 33.30 40.52
N SER A 543 -11.60 34.48 40.66
CA SER A 543 -12.86 34.72 41.36
C SER A 543 -14.02 33.96 40.70
N GLU A 544 -14.14 34.01 39.37
CA GLU A 544 -15.16 33.33 38.58
C GLU A 544 -14.98 31.80 38.64
N VAL A 545 -13.74 31.32 38.51
CA VAL A 545 -13.40 29.90 38.58
C VAL A 545 -13.76 29.32 39.95
N MET A 546 -13.42 30.02 41.03
CA MET A 546 -13.72 29.56 42.40
C MET A 546 -15.20 29.64 42.74
N MET A 547 -15.90 30.69 42.33
CA MET A 547 -17.34 30.82 42.55
C MET A 547 -18.12 29.71 41.81
N TYR A 548 -17.73 29.41 40.58
CA TYR A 548 -18.36 28.35 39.81
C TYR A 548 -18.04 26.97 40.39
N ARG A 549 -16.78 26.72 40.77
CA ARG A 549 -16.37 25.51 41.47
C ARG A 549 -17.20 25.30 42.74
N GLY A 550 -17.36 26.33 43.58
CA GLY A 550 -18.15 26.23 44.81
C GLY A 550 -19.62 25.87 44.56
N ARG A 551 -20.25 26.47 43.53
CA ARG A 551 -21.63 26.10 43.13
C ARG A 551 -21.75 24.66 42.65
N MET A 552 -20.73 24.13 41.97
CA MET A 552 -20.71 22.74 41.52
C MET A 552 -20.47 21.77 42.68
N GLU A 553 -19.56 22.10 43.58
CA GLU A 553 -19.31 21.34 44.82
C GLU A 553 -20.60 21.27 45.67
N GLU A 554 -21.35 22.37 45.76
CA GLU A 554 -22.66 22.41 46.43
C GLU A 554 -23.71 21.53 45.73
N LYS A 555 -23.81 21.60 44.39
CA LYS A 555 -24.75 20.77 43.62
C LYS A 555 -24.43 19.27 43.66
N LEU A 556 -23.15 18.92 43.61
CA LEU A 556 -22.68 17.54 43.51
C LEU A 556 -22.41 16.91 44.88
N GLY A 557 -22.33 17.70 45.95
CA GLY A 557 -22.09 17.23 47.32
C GLY A 557 -20.69 16.63 47.54
N ARG A 558 -19.70 16.97 46.71
CA ARG A 558 -18.31 16.49 46.79
C ARG A 558 -17.31 17.60 46.48
N THR A 559 -16.11 17.51 47.04
CA THR A 559 -15.00 18.43 46.75
C THR A 559 -14.31 18.07 45.42
N LEU A 560 -13.90 19.08 44.65
CA LEU A 560 -13.28 18.92 43.33
C LEU A 560 -11.78 19.20 43.37
N ASP A 561 -10.97 18.26 43.85
CA ASP A 561 -9.56 18.52 44.20
C ASP A 561 -8.60 18.58 43.00
N ASN A 562 -8.91 17.85 41.92
CA ASN A 562 -8.06 17.73 40.74
C ASN A 562 -8.71 18.28 39.47
N GLY A 563 -7.88 18.57 38.45
CA GLY A 563 -8.35 19.09 37.16
C GLY A 563 -9.32 18.14 36.45
N HIS A 564 -9.08 16.83 36.55
CA HIS A 564 -9.99 15.80 36.07
C HIS A 564 -11.38 15.88 36.72
N ASP A 565 -11.45 15.88 38.05
CA ASP A 565 -12.72 15.89 38.80
C ASP A 565 -13.54 17.14 38.46
N TYR A 566 -12.86 18.28 38.33
CA TYR A 566 -13.46 19.54 37.92
C TYR A 566 -14.04 19.49 36.50
N LEU A 567 -13.34 18.86 35.54
CA LEU A 567 -13.83 18.72 34.17
C LEU A 567 -14.98 17.69 34.08
N GLU A 568 -14.91 16.59 34.82
CA GLU A 568 -15.98 15.61 34.93
C GLU A 568 -17.25 16.21 35.52
N ALA A 569 -17.11 17.06 36.55
CA ALA A 569 -18.22 17.80 37.12
C ALA A 569 -18.97 18.63 36.07
N ILE A 570 -18.27 19.21 35.08
CA ILE A 570 -18.89 20.03 34.02
C ILE A 570 -19.78 19.17 33.11
N PHE A 571 -19.38 17.92 32.86
CA PHE A 571 -20.22 16.97 32.14
C PHE A 571 -21.43 16.53 32.99
N GLU A 572 -21.23 16.29 34.28
CA GLU A 572 -22.29 15.85 35.20
C GLU A 572 -23.38 16.91 35.43
N THR A 573 -23.02 18.19 35.47
CA THR A 573 -24.00 19.29 35.64
C THR A 573 -24.73 19.64 34.34
N GLY A 574 -24.32 19.08 33.21
CA GLY A 574 -24.89 19.37 31.89
C GLY A 574 -24.39 20.67 31.24
N ASP A 575 -23.37 21.31 31.82
CA ASP A 575 -22.85 22.60 31.35
C ASP A 575 -21.74 22.47 30.28
N ALA A 576 -21.41 21.25 29.84
CA ALA A 576 -20.32 21.00 28.89
C ALA A 576 -20.43 21.69 27.50
N PRO A 577 -21.62 21.85 26.90
CA PRO A 577 -21.79 22.61 25.67
C PRO A 577 -22.17 24.07 25.95
N GLY A 578 -21.33 25.00 25.49
CA GLY A 578 -21.71 26.41 25.34
C GLY A 578 -21.69 27.24 26.62
N TYR A 579 -20.99 26.80 27.66
CA TYR A 579 -20.82 27.65 28.84
C TYR A 579 -19.83 28.79 28.53
N GLU A 580 -20.15 29.99 28.99
CA GLU A 580 -19.34 31.19 28.78
C GLU A 580 -18.44 31.46 30.00
N ARG A 581 -17.21 31.93 29.78
CA ARG A 581 -16.28 32.35 30.83
C ARG A 581 -15.35 33.46 30.43
N THR A 582 -14.83 34.15 31.43
CA THR A 582 -13.77 35.13 31.25
C THR A 582 -12.41 34.46 31.26
N PHE A 583 -11.70 34.56 30.14
CA PHE A 583 -10.29 34.17 30.04
C PHE A 583 -9.40 35.39 30.21
N ILE A 584 -8.26 35.20 30.86
CA ILE A 584 -7.26 36.25 31.05
C ILE A 584 -6.00 35.87 30.27
N SER A 585 -5.59 36.75 29.35
CA SER A 585 -4.34 36.60 28.61
C SER A 585 -3.12 36.92 29.47
N LYS A 586 -1.93 36.56 28.99
CA LYS A 586 -0.64 36.80 29.66
C LYS A 586 -0.39 38.28 29.99
N ASN A 587 -0.98 39.20 29.23
CA ASN A 587 -0.91 40.65 29.44
C ASN A 587 -2.07 41.24 30.27
N GLY A 588 -2.93 40.39 30.85
CA GLY A 588 -4.01 40.82 31.75
C GLY A 588 -5.29 41.30 31.07
N ARG A 589 -5.45 41.06 29.76
CA ARG A 589 -6.69 41.42 29.04
C ARG A 589 -7.73 40.31 29.23
N SER A 590 -8.96 40.72 29.52
CA SER A 590 -10.09 39.82 29.69
C SER A 590 -10.83 39.59 28.37
N PHE A 591 -11.17 38.33 28.10
CA PHE A 591 -11.94 37.90 26.94
C PHE A 591 -13.14 37.07 27.40
N ASN A 592 -14.32 37.37 26.87
CA ASN A 592 -15.50 36.51 27.07
C ASN A 592 -15.43 35.37 26.06
N MET A 593 -15.20 34.17 26.56
CA MET A 593 -15.04 32.96 25.77
C MET A 593 -16.28 32.08 25.91
N ALA A 594 -16.84 31.61 24.80
CA ALA A 594 -17.81 30.53 24.77
C ALA A 594 -17.07 29.20 24.60
N LEU A 595 -17.20 28.28 25.54
CA LEU A 595 -16.43 27.03 25.57
C LEU A 595 -17.29 25.82 25.22
N SER A 596 -16.66 24.86 24.56
CA SER A 596 -17.19 23.51 24.36
C SER A 596 -16.13 22.51 24.80
N LEU A 597 -16.51 21.68 25.78
CA LEU A 597 -15.65 20.65 26.34
C LEU A 597 -16.06 19.28 25.79
N HIS A 598 -15.10 18.54 25.22
CA HIS A 598 -15.32 17.20 24.68
C HIS A 598 -14.35 16.19 25.30
N ARG A 599 -14.83 14.95 25.53
CA ARG A 599 -13.97 13.83 25.92
C ARG A 599 -13.33 13.21 24.68
N VAL A 600 -12.04 12.91 24.75
CA VAL A 600 -11.30 12.23 23.69
C VAL A 600 -10.98 10.82 24.16
N THR A 601 -11.48 9.82 23.45
CA THR A 601 -11.22 8.40 23.74
C THR A 601 -10.25 7.79 22.73
N ASN A 602 -9.49 6.79 23.15
CA ASN A 602 -8.67 5.99 22.24
C ASN A 602 -9.55 4.98 21.44
N GLU A 603 -8.93 4.20 20.54
CA GLU A 603 -9.63 3.19 19.72
C GLU A 603 -10.28 2.07 20.55
N GLN A 604 -9.86 1.90 21.82
CA GLN A 604 -10.38 0.90 22.75
C GLN A 604 -11.54 1.44 23.62
N GLY A 605 -11.91 2.71 23.44
CA GLY A 605 -12.96 3.37 24.20
C GLY A 605 -12.52 3.91 25.56
N GLU A 606 -11.23 3.81 25.91
CA GLU A 606 -10.68 4.38 27.14
C GLU A 606 -10.45 5.88 26.97
N MET A 607 -10.64 6.64 28.05
CA MET A 607 -10.50 8.09 28.05
C MET A 607 -9.02 8.48 27.94
N SER A 608 -8.65 9.16 26.85
CA SER A 608 -7.29 9.60 26.56
C SER A 608 -7.02 11.04 27.00
N GLY A 609 -8.06 11.85 27.16
CA GLY A 609 -7.98 13.24 27.60
C GLY A 609 -9.21 14.06 27.25
N TYR A 610 -9.06 15.38 27.25
CA TYR A 610 -10.13 16.32 26.94
C TYR A 610 -9.73 17.27 25.81
N LEU A 611 -10.71 17.73 25.05
CA LEU A 611 -10.58 18.76 24.04
C LEU A 611 -11.42 19.97 24.44
N VAL A 612 -10.77 21.11 24.65
CA VAL A 612 -11.45 22.39 24.88
C VAL A 612 -11.38 23.20 23.59
N VAL A 613 -12.55 23.54 23.07
CA VAL A 613 -12.70 24.50 21.97
C VAL A 613 -13.31 25.76 22.54
N ALA A 614 -12.74 26.93 22.27
CA ALA A 614 -13.27 28.19 22.76
C ALA A 614 -13.33 29.26 21.66
N GLU A 615 -14.41 30.03 21.65
CA GLU A 615 -14.66 31.15 20.74
C GLU A 615 -14.71 32.47 21.51
N ASP A 616 -14.02 33.51 21.02
CA ASP A 616 -14.13 34.86 21.58
C ASP A 616 -15.47 35.49 21.17
N VAL A 617 -16.38 35.64 22.14
CA VAL A 617 -17.70 36.24 21.97
C VAL A 617 -17.79 37.65 22.55
N THR A 618 -16.66 38.27 22.91
CA THR A 618 -16.61 39.60 23.56
C THR A 618 -17.37 40.67 22.76
N GLN A 619 -17.11 40.77 21.45
CA GLN A 619 -17.79 41.75 20.59
C GLN A 619 -19.27 41.42 20.36
N ARG A 620 -19.65 40.14 20.39
CA ARG A 620 -21.03 39.73 20.22
C ARG A 620 -21.86 40.15 21.44
N LYS A 621 -21.37 39.88 22.65
CA LYS A 621 -22.03 40.31 23.89
C LYS A 621 -22.21 41.81 23.99
N GLU A 622 -21.19 42.57 23.61
CA GLU A 622 -21.29 44.04 23.65
C GLU A 622 -22.39 44.56 22.73
N ARG A 623 -22.54 43.97 21.53
CA ARG A 623 -23.63 44.32 20.61
C ARG A 623 -25.00 43.95 21.17
N GLU A 624 -25.15 42.76 21.76
CA GLU A 624 -26.40 42.32 22.37
C GLU A 624 -26.83 43.25 23.52
N ARG A 625 -25.88 43.65 24.37
CA ARG A 625 -26.12 44.66 25.41
C ARG A 625 -26.60 45.99 24.83
N LEU A 626 -25.90 46.51 23.82
CA LEU A 626 -26.26 47.77 23.17
C LEU A 626 -27.63 47.72 22.48
N LEU A 627 -28.03 46.56 21.93
CA LEU A 627 -29.35 46.38 21.33
C LEU A 627 -30.45 46.47 22.39
N LYS A 628 -30.27 45.78 23.53
CA LYS A 628 -31.23 45.82 24.64
C LYS A 628 -31.45 47.25 25.16
N GLU A 629 -30.37 48.01 25.32
CA GLU A 629 -30.44 49.43 25.72
C GLU A 629 -31.18 50.31 24.71
N ARG A 630 -31.18 49.96 23.42
CA ARG A 630 -31.94 50.68 22.37
C ARG A 630 -33.43 50.35 22.41
N GLU A 631 -33.78 49.08 22.61
CA GLU A 631 -35.18 48.64 22.71
C GLU A 631 -35.90 49.37 23.86
N GLU A 632 -35.26 49.48 25.01
CA GLU A 632 -35.79 50.22 26.18
C GLU A 632 -36.09 51.69 25.84
N LYS A 633 -35.19 52.35 25.11
CA LYS A 633 -35.38 53.76 24.68
C LYS A 633 -36.55 53.94 23.71
N ILE A 634 -36.77 52.97 22.81
CA ILE A 634 -37.89 53.01 21.86
C ILE A 634 -39.22 52.93 22.61
N LEU A 635 -39.32 52.09 23.64
CA LEU A 635 -40.53 51.94 24.45
C LEU A 635 -40.94 53.27 25.12
N VAL A 636 -39.97 53.99 25.70
CA VAL A 636 -40.20 55.29 26.34
C VAL A 636 -40.66 56.34 25.31
N SER A 637 -40.02 56.38 24.14
CA SER A 637 -40.40 57.30 23.06
C SER A 637 -41.83 57.08 22.56
N SER A 638 -42.28 55.83 22.46
CA SER A 638 -43.67 55.52 22.06
C SER A 638 -44.70 56.09 23.04
N ARG A 639 -44.45 56.06 24.36
CA ARG A 639 -45.39 56.58 25.37
C ARG A 639 -45.59 58.09 25.23
N LEU A 640 -44.49 58.82 24.99
CA LEU A 640 -44.50 60.26 24.81
C LEU A 640 -45.25 60.69 23.53
N ALA A 641 -45.15 59.90 22.45
CA ALA A 641 -45.86 60.19 21.20
C ALA A 641 -47.38 60.12 21.37
N THR A 642 -47.92 59.10 22.04
CA THR A 642 -49.36 58.96 22.30
C THR A 642 -49.91 60.08 23.18
N LEU A 643 -49.13 60.55 24.16
CA LEU A 643 -49.48 61.73 24.96
C LEU A 643 -49.61 62.99 24.10
N GLY A 644 -48.71 63.16 23.12
CA GLY A 644 -48.73 64.26 22.16
C GLY A 644 -49.99 64.32 21.31
N GLU A 645 -50.50 63.16 20.84
CA GLU A 645 -51.74 63.09 20.05
C GLU A 645 -52.99 63.52 20.86
N MET A 646 -53.01 63.30 22.18
CA MET A 646 -54.16 63.63 23.04
C MET A 646 -54.15 65.05 23.60
N ALA A 647 -53.05 65.79 23.42
CA ALA A 647 -52.86 67.12 24.00
C ALA A 647 -53.96 68.13 23.60
N ALA A 648 -54.46 68.04 22.36
CA ALA A 648 -55.50 68.96 21.85
C ALA A 648 -56.87 68.72 22.52
N GLY A 649 -57.26 67.47 22.77
CA GLY A 649 -58.51 67.12 23.46
C GLY A 649 -58.50 67.50 24.94
N ILE A 650 -57.38 67.24 25.62
CA ILE A 650 -57.19 67.57 27.04
C ILE A 650 -57.15 69.08 27.25
N ALA A 651 -56.49 69.83 26.36
CA ALA A 651 -56.52 71.29 26.40
C ALA A 651 -57.96 71.82 26.27
N HIS A 652 -58.77 71.24 25.37
CA HIS A 652 -60.19 71.60 25.25
C HIS A 652 -61.01 71.28 26.50
N GLU A 653 -60.79 70.12 27.12
CA GLU A 653 -61.51 69.70 28.33
C GLU A 653 -61.10 70.46 29.60
N ILE A 654 -59.89 71.02 29.66
CA ILE A 654 -59.47 71.95 30.72
C ILE A 654 -60.02 73.36 30.45
N ASN A 655 -59.96 73.82 29.19
CA ASN A 655 -60.40 75.16 28.82
C ASN A 655 -61.92 75.36 28.98
N ASN A 656 -62.73 74.33 28.75
CA ASN A 656 -64.19 74.40 28.91
C ASN A 656 -64.67 74.74 30.33
N PRO A 657 -64.31 73.98 31.39
CA PRO A 657 -64.66 74.33 32.76
C PRO A 657 -64.01 75.65 33.20
N LEU A 658 -62.80 75.98 32.73
CA LEU A 658 -62.19 77.29 32.98
C LEU A 658 -63.02 78.45 32.41
N ALA A 659 -63.55 78.32 31.19
CA ALA A 659 -64.43 79.31 30.58
C ALA A 659 -65.75 79.46 31.37
N VAL A 660 -66.32 78.35 31.84
CA VAL A 660 -67.55 78.35 32.67
C VAL A 660 -67.30 79.00 34.04
N ILE A 661 -66.18 78.68 34.69
CA ILE A 661 -65.74 79.33 35.94
C ILE A 661 -65.57 80.84 35.73
N GLY A 662 -64.87 81.24 34.66
CA GLY A 662 -64.69 82.65 34.30
C GLY A 662 -66.01 83.37 34.02
N GLY A 663 -66.97 82.70 33.38
CA GLY A 663 -68.33 83.19 33.15
C GLY A 663 -69.11 83.41 34.45
N TYR A 664 -69.13 82.42 35.34
CA TYR A 664 -69.81 82.55 36.64
C TYR A 664 -69.15 83.61 37.53
N LEU A 665 -67.82 83.69 37.59
CA LEU A 665 -67.11 84.74 38.33
C LEU A 665 -67.40 86.14 37.76
N SER A 666 -67.51 86.29 36.43
CA SER A 666 -67.87 87.55 35.79
C SER A 666 -69.30 87.99 36.13
N MET A 667 -70.25 87.04 36.17
CA MET A 667 -71.63 87.31 36.60
C MET A 667 -71.72 87.65 38.09
N LEU A 668 -70.97 86.94 38.94
CA LEU A 668 -70.87 87.23 40.39
C LEU A 668 -70.33 88.66 40.62
N ARG A 669 -69.25 89.04 39.91
CA ARG A 669 -68.66 90.38 39.98
C ARG A 669 -69.62 91.47 39.48
N LYS A 670 -70.37 91.20 38.40
CA LYS A 670 -71.37 92.14 37.86
C LYS A 670 -72.55 92.33 38.83
N ASN A 671 -73.00 91.26 39.47
CA ASN A 671 -74.10 91.32 40.46
C ASN A 671 -73.67 92.03 41.76
N LEU A 672 -72.43 91.82 42.22
CA LEU A 672 -71.86 92.55 43.36
C LEU A 672 -71.75 94.06 43.10
N ASN A 673 -71.47 94.48 41.87
CA ASN A 673 -71.31 95.89 41.51
C ASN A 673 -72.63 96.66 41.27
N ASN A 674 -73.76 95.99 40.98
CA ASN A 674 -74.98 96.64 40.43
C ASN A 674 -76.24 96.61 41.32
N LYS A 675 -76.11 96.49 42.66
CA LYS A 675 -77.14 96.59 43.74
C LYS A 675 -77.42 95.24 44.44
N GLY A 676 -76.78 95.03 45.60
CA GLY A 676 -77.26 94.19 46.72
C GLY A 676 -77.46 92.69 46.48
N LEU A 677 -77.11 91.87 47.47
CA LEU A 677 -77.27 90.40 47.44
C LEU A 677 -78.73 90.00 47.14
N GLY A 678 -78.98 89.46 45.94
CA GLY A 678 -80.12 88.57 45.72
C GLY A 678 -79.96 87.31 46.57
N SER A 679 -81.08 86.65 46.91
CA SER A 679 -81.19 85.55 47.88
C SER A 679 -79.97 84.60 47.94
N ASP A 680 -79.46 84.31 49.15
CA ASP A 680 -78.29 83.45 49.44
C ASP A 680 -78.28 82.11 48.68
N VAL A 681 -79.45 81.57 48.34
CA VAL A 681 -79.61 80.30 47.62
C VAL A 681 -79.02 80.34 46.19
N ASP A 682 -79.12 81.47 45.48
CA ASP A 682 -78.65 81.60 44.09
C ASP A 682 -77.14 81.90 44.01
N LEU A 683 -76.58 82.47 45.09
CA LEU A 683 -75.15 82.68 45.26
C LEU A 683 -74.43 81.36 45.58
N ASN A 684 -74.94 80.62 46.57
CA ASN A 684 -74.39 79.32 46.94
C ASN A 684 -74.43 78.34 45.78
N ARG A 685 -75.54 78.25 45.02
CA ARG A 685 -75.60 77.38 43.83
C ARG A 685 -74.54 77.70 42.77
N ARG A 686 -74.16 78.98 42.61
CA ARG A 686 -73.11 79.40 41.66
C ARG A 686 -71.71 79.10 42.18
N ILE A 687 -71.49 79.25 43.49
CA ILE A 687 -70.23 78.85 44.14
C ILE A 687 -70.08 77.33 44.07
N ASP A 688 -71.12 76.55 44.40
CA ASP A 688 -71.13 75.09 44.29
C ASP A 688 -70.82 74.62 42.86
N SER A 689 -71.34 75.35 41.85
CA SER A 689 -71.05 75.07 40.44
C SER A 689 -69.59 75.36 40.08
N VAL A 690 -68.99 76.42 40.63
CA VAL A 690 -67.55 76.72 40.45
C VAL A 690 -66.68 75.67 41.14
N GLU A 691 -67.01 75.28 42.37
CA GLU A 691 -66.30 74.23 43.11
C GLU A 691 -66.38 72.88 42.38
N SER A 692 -67.55 72.52 41.84
CA SER A 692 -67.70 71.32 41.01
C SER A 692 -66.82 71.37 39.75
N MET A 693 -66.72 72.51 39.07
CA MET A 693 -65.89 72.67 37.87
C MET A 693 -64.39 72.63 38.20
N VAL A 694 -63.97 73.22 39.33
CA VAL A 694 -62.58 73.10 39.84
C VAL A 694 -62.28 71.65 40.21
N GLY A 695 -63.22 70.95 40.84
CA GLY A 695 -63.12 69.52 41.11
C GLY A 695 -62.94 68.68 39.84
N ARG A 696 -63.64 69.04 38.76
CA ARG A 696 -63.49 68.41 37.43
C ARG A 696 -62.11 68.65 36.83
N ILE A 697 -61.60 69.88 36.85
CA ILE A 697 -60.24 70.19 36.38
C ILE A 697 -59.19 69.42 37.20
N ALA A 698 -59.35 69.36 38.52
CA ALA A 698 -58.44 68.63 39.40
C ALA A 698 -58.44 67.11 39.10
N LYS A 699 -59.58 66.51 38.76
CA LYS A 699 -59.65 65.10 38.31
C LYS A 699 -58.90 64.89 36.98
N ILE A 700 -59.08 65.78 35.99
CA ILE A 700 -58.40 65.70 34.69
C ILE A 700 -56.87 65.82 34.85
N VAL A 701 -56.39 66.79 35.65
CA VAL A 701 -54.95 66.98 35.91
C VAL A 701 -54.35 65.79 36.65
N ARG A 702 -55.08 65.19 37.61
CA ARG A 702 -54.62 64.00 38.34
C ARG A 702 -54.39 62.81 37.42
N GLY A 703 -55.34 62.42 36.57
CA GLY A 703 -55.10 61.27 35.70
C GLY A 703 -54.12 61.55 34.55
N LEU A 704 -53.92 62.81 34.13
CA LEU A 704 -52.80 63.17 33.23
C LEU A 704 -51.44 62.92 33.89
N ARG A 705 -51.30 63.29 35.17
CA ARG A 705 -50.08 63.02 35.96
C ARG A 705 -49.84 61.53 36.13
N SER A 706 -50.89 60.73 36.36
CA SER A 706 -50.79 59.26 36.45
C SER A 706 -50.35 58.62 35.13
N TYR A 707 -50.74 59.17 33.98
CA TYR A 707 -50.32 58.65 32.66
C TYR A 707 -48.85 58.99 32.32
N ALA A 708 -48.33 60.13 32.80
CA ALA A 708 -46.95 60.58 32.58
C ALA A 708 -45.95 60.03 33.61
N HIS A 709 -46.40 59.25 34.60
CA HIS A 709 -45.53 58.75 35.67
C HIS A 709 -44.66 57.58 35.19
N GLU A 710 -43.37 57.65 35.48
CA GLU A 710 -42.38 56.64 35.13
C GLU A 710 -42.02 55.82 36.38
N SER A 711 -42.81 54.79 36.70
CA SER A 711 -42.41 53.80 37.69
C SER A 711 -42.89 52.40 37.34
N VAL A 712 -41.95 51.59 36.84
CA VAL A 712 -42.04 50.12 36.80
C VAL A 712 -42.05 49.52 38.23
N LEU A 713 -41.86 50.37 39.25
CA LEU A 713 -41.66 50.04 40.66
C LEU A 713 -42.89 50.24 41.56
N ASP A 714 -44.05 50.63 41.02
CA ASP A 714 -45.27 50.73 41.85
C ASP A 714 -45.78 49.33 42.21
N ASP A 715 -46.04 49.11 43.49
CA ASP A 715 -46.67 47.90 44.01
C ASP A 715 -48.11 47.80 43.49
N MET A 716 -48.61 46.57 43.32
CA MET A 716 -50.03 46.37 42.98
C MET A 716 -50.90 46.63 44.19
N GLU A 717 -51.89 47.50 44.05
CA GLU A 717 -52.86 47.88 45.08
C GLU A 717 -54.24 47.26 44.81
N GLU A 718 -55.00 47.02 45.88
CA GLU A 718 -56.37 46.53 45.80
C GLU A 718 -57.31 47.70 45.60
N VAL A 719 -57.94 47.76 44.43
CA VAL A 719 -58.77 48.90 44.02
C VAL A 719 -60.09 48.40 43.43
N GLU A 720 -61.16 49.15 43.71
CA GLU A 720 -62.47 48.91 43.13
C GLU A 720 -62.48 49.34 41.66
N ILE A 721 -62.90 48.42 40.77
CA ILE A 721 -62.92 48.64 39.33
C ILE A 721 -63.82 49.81 38.94
N ALA A 722 -64.89 50.06 39.70
CA ALA A 722 -65.77 51.20 39.50
C ALA A 722 -65.00 52.53 39.51
N VAL A 723 -64.06 52.69 40.45
CA VAL A 723 -63.22 53.91 40.57
C VAL A 723 -62.33 54.08 39.33
N ILE A 724 -61.69 52.99 38.87
CA ILE A 724 -60.81 53.01 37.69
C ILE A 724 -61.58 53.33 36.42
N ILE A 725 -62.78 52.74 36.26
CA ILE A 725 -63.64 53.00 35.10
C ILE A 725 -64.15 54.44 35.14
N ASP A 726 -64.63 54.94 36.27
CA ASP A 726 -65.14 56.31 36.41
C ASP A 726 -64.06 57.36 36.12
N ASP A 727 -62.85 57.17 36.66
CA ASP A 727 -61.71 58.04 36.39
C ASP A 727 -61.32 58.00 34.91
N THR A 728 -61.40 56.83 34.26
CA THR A 728 -61.10 56.69 32.83
C THR A 728 -62.18 57.35 31.95
N LEU A 729 -63.46 57.15 32.28
CA LEU A 729 -64.59 57.74 31.56
C LEU A 729 -64.56 59.27 31.60
N ALA A 730 -64.02 59.87 32.67
CA ALA A 730 -63.85 61.31 32.78
C ALA A 730 -63.03 61.93 31.63
N PHE A 731 -62.09 61.19 31.01
CA PHE A 731 -61.23 61.66 29.90
C PHE A 731 -61.87 61.61 28.52
N CYS A 732 -62.97 60.87 28.35
CA CYS A 732 -63.58 60.66 27.04
C CYS A 732 -65.07 61.01 26.99
N HIS A 733 -65.73 61.20 28.14
CA HIS A 733 -67.17 61.46 28.20
C HIS A 733 -67.59 62.68 27.37
N GLU A 734 -66.85 63.79 27.43
CA GLU A 734 -67.19 65.00 26.68
C GLU A 734 -66.95 64.82 25.18
N LYS A 735 -65.82 64.22 24.79
CA LYS A 735 -65.49 63.87 23.39
C LYS A 735 -66.61 63.02 22.76
N PHE A 736 -67.09 62.01 23.47
CA PHE A 736 -68.17 61.13 23.01
C PHE A 736 -69.48 61.89 22.85
N LYS A 737 -69.84 62.72 23.82
CA LYS A 737 -71.06 63.53 23.80
C LYS A 737 -71.07 64.54 22.64
N GLN A 738 -69.97 65.24 22.39
CA GLN A 738 -69.87 66.22 21.29
C GLN A 738 -70.04 65.59 19.91
N HIS A 739 -69.59 64.34 19.73
CA HIS A 739 -69.67 63.63 18.45
C HIS A 739 -70.95 62.76 18.33
N GLY A 740 -71.89 62.92 19.27
CA GLY A 740 -73.17 62.21 19.28
C GLY A 740 -73.06 60.71 19.56
N VAL A 741 -71.98 60.27 20.23
CA VAL A 741 -71.77 58.86 20.61
C VAL A 741 -72.44 58.58 21.95
N HIS A 742 -73.36 57.62 21.98
CA HIS A 742 -74.04 57.20 23.20
C HIS A 742 -73.18 56.20 23.98
N LEU A 743 -72.53 56.68 25.03
CA LEU A 743 -71.69 55.89 25.95
C LEU A 743 -72.52 55.40 27.14
N THR A 744 -72.55 54.09 27.35
CA THR A 744 -73.27 53.44 28.47
C THR A 744 -72.31 52.61 29.31
N ALA A 745 -72.40 52.73 30.63
CA ALA A 745 -71.59 51.96 31.58
C ALA A 745 -72.50 51.14 32.50
N SER A 746 -72.21 49.85 32.63
CA SER A 746 -72.90 48.94 33.55
C SER A 746 -71.86 48.14 34.33
N ILE A 747 -71.74 48.44 35.62
CA ILE A 747 -70.69 47.90 36.49
C ILE A 747 -71.39 47.19 37.65
N GLU A 748 -71.07 45.92 37.86
CA GLU A 748 -71.52 45.18 39.05
C GLU A 748 -70.86 45.78 40.31
N PRO A 749 -71.61 46.09 41.38
CA PRO A 749 -71.05 46.72 42.57
C PRO A 749 -70.11 45.78 43.34
N GLY A 750 -69.03 46.31 43.92
CA GLY A 750 -68.12 45.56 44.80
C GLY A 750 -67.02 44.76 44.09
N LEU A 751 -66.75 45.01 42.80
CA LEU A 751 -65.68 44.36 42.06
C LEU A 751 -64.31 44.95 42.39
N THR A 752 -63.48 44.19 43.10
CA THR A 752 -62.10 44.57 43.48
C THR A 752 -61.05 43.73 42.75
N VAL A 753 -59.97 44.38 42.30
CA VAL A 753 -58.82 43.72 41.68
C VAL A 753 -57.52 44.24 42.29
N LYS A 754 -56.51 43.38 42.37
CA LYS A 754 -55.16 43.80 42.74
C LYS A 754 -54.41 44.20 41.47
N CYS A 755 -54.25 45.50 41.23
CA CYS A 755 -53.66 46.00 40.00
C CYS A 755 -52.86 47.28 40.22
N ARG A 756 -52.21 47.76 39.16
CA ARG A 756 -51.72 49.14 39.09
C ARG A 756 -52.79 49.97 38.38
N PRO A 757 -53.57 50.82 39.08
CA PRO A 757 -54.73 51.49 38.49
C PRO A 757 -54.40 52.30 37.24
N TYR A 758 -53.25 52.97 37.22
CA TYR A 758 -52.84 53.77 36.06
C TYR A 758 -52.65 52.91 34.78
N GLN A 759 -52.10 51.70 34.92
CA GLN A 759 -51.88 50.79 33.79
C GLN A 759 -53.22 50.25 33.27
N ILE A 760 -54.17 49.97 34.17
CA ILE A 760 -55.52 49.54 33.79
C ILE A 760 -56.31 50.68 33.15
N SER A 761 -56.26 51.90 33.70
CA SER A 761 -56.83 53.09 33.05
C SER A 761 -56.27 53.33 31.65
N GLN A 762 -54.97 53.10 31.45
CA GLN A 762 -54.35 53.20 30.13
C GLN A 762 -54.91 52.18 29.14
N VAL A 763 -55.13 50.92 29.56
CA VAL A 763 -55.76 49.89 28.73
C VAL A 763 -57.18 50.30 28.36
N LEU A 764 -57.99 50.69 29.35
CA LEU A 764 -59.38 51.08 29.14
C LEU A 764 -59.51 52.32 28.25
N LEU A 765 -58.65 53.33 28.44
CA LEU A 765 -58.64 54.54 27.62
C LEU A 765 -58.26 54.25 26.16
N ASN A 766 -57.29 53.36 25.95
CA ASN A 766 -56.91 52.92 24.61
C ASN A 766 -58.07 52.16 23.92
N LEU A 767 -58.75 51.26 24.65
CA LEU A 767 -59.93 50.56 24.13
C LEU A 767 -61.08 51.52 23.81
N LEU A 768 -61.40 52.45 24.70
CA LEU A 768 -62.45 53.45 24.49
C LEU A 768 -62.14 54.37 23.32
N ASN A 769 -60.89 54.79 23.13
CA ASN A 769 -60.50 55.58 21.95
C ASN A 769 -60.60 54.77 20.65
N ASN A 770 -60.18 53.50 20.66
CA ASN A 770 -60.35 52.64 19.49
C ASN A 770 -61.84 52.43 19.16
N ALA A 771 -62.69 52.24 20.18
CA ALA A 771 -64.14 52.16 20.02
C ALA A 771 -64.74 53.47 19.47
N PHE A 772 -64.28 54.63 19.98
CA PHE A 772 -64.70 55.94 19.47
C PHE A 772 -64.39 56.11 17.98
N ASP A 773 -63.14 55.85 17.59
CA ASP A 773 -62.70 56.01 16.20
C ASP A 773 -63.47 55.05 15.27
N ALA A 774 -63.83 53.85 15.76
CA ALA A 774 -64.61 52.87 15.02
C ALA A 774 -66.07 53.32 14.81
N VAL A 775 -66.70 53.97 15.81
CA VAL A 775 -68.10 54.41 15.71
C VAL A 775 -68.29 55.80 15.11
N GLU A 776 -67.25 56.63 15.03
CA GLU A 776 -67.35 58.02 14.55
C GLU A 776 -68.03 58.12 13.18
N ARG A 777 -67.78 57.15 12.30
CA ARG A 777 -68.32 57.04 10.94
C ARG A 777 -69.49 56.04 10.80
N SER A 778 -69.94 55.43 11.90
CA SER A 778 -71.03 54.45 11.90
C SER A 778 -72.41 55.13 11.94
N SER A 779 -73.43 54.47 11.38
CA SER A 779 -74.82 54.93 11.39
C SER A 779 -75.45 54.86 12.78
N VAL A 780 -75.01 53.91 13.60
CA VAL A 780 -75.36 53.78 15.01
C VAL A 780 -74.10 54.05 15.80
N LYS A 781 -74.08 55.10 16.62
CA LYS A 781 -72.91 55.50 17.41
C LYS A 781 -73.10 55.14 18.87
N ARG A 782 -72.83 53.88 19.23
CA ARG A 782 -72.96 53.39 20.61
C ARG A 782 -71.69 52.69 21.05
N VAL A 783 -71.24 53.03 22.25
CA VAL A 783 -70.16 52.33 22.94
C VAL A 783 -70.67 51.93 24.31
N ARG A 784 -70.37 50.70 24.72
CA ARG A 784 -70.77 50.15 26.00
C ARG A 784 -69.56 49.62 26.75
N ILE A 785 -69.45 49.95 28.03
CA ILE A 785 -68.54 49.32 28.95
C ILE A 785 -69.33 48.52 29.98
N GLU A 786 -68.99 47.23 30.11
CA GLU A 786 -69.61 46.30 31.05
C GLU A 786 -68.52 45.71 31.95
N ALA A 787 -68.77 45.64 33.25
CA ALA A 787 -67.86 44.98 34.19
C ALA A 787 -68.65 44.07 35.13
N TYR A 788 -68.28 42.79 35.20
CA TYR A 788 -68.97 41.76 36.00
C TYR A 788 -67.99 40.67 36.45
N TYR A 789 -68.37 39.90 37.48
CA TYR A 789 -67.58 38.77 37.95
C TYR A 789 -67.77 37.54 37.05
N ASN A 790 -66.69 36.96 36.52
CA ASN A 790 -66.75 35.75 35.69
C ASN A 790 -65.47 34.90 35.82
N ALA A 791 -65.66 33.57 35.82
CA ALA A 791 -64.59 32.57 35.77
C ALA A 791 -63.45 32.79 36.80
N GLY A 792 -63.79 33.20 38.03
CA GLY A 792 -62.80 33.43 39.11
C GLY A 792 -62.12 34.80 39.08
N GLY A 793 -62.56 35.72 38.22
CA GLY A 793 -61.99 37.06 38.07
C GLY A 793 -63.02 38.11 37.68
N VAL A 794 -62.54 39.33 37.43
CA VAL A 794 -63.35 40.45 36.94
C VAL A 794 -63.15 40.60 35.43
N GLU A 795 -64.24 40.51 34.67
CA GLU A 795 -64.26 40.79 33.23
C GLU A 795 -64.73 42.20 32.96
N ILE A 796 -63.93 42.96 32.21
CA ILE A 796 -64.27 44.29 31.70
C ILE A 796 -64.37 44.20 30.17
N CYS A 797 -65.56 44.46 29.64
CA CYS A 797 -65.87 44.38 28.23
C CYS A 797 -66.14 45.77 27.66
N VAL A 798 -65.43 46.15 26.60
CA VAL A 798 -65.71 47.37 25.83
C VAL A 798 -66.26 46.95 24.46
N SER A 799 -67.53 47.28 24.22
CA SER A 799 -68.25 46.93 23.01
C SER A 799 -68.62 48.16 22.18
N ASP A 800 -68.52 48.07 20.86
CA ASP A 800 -68.85 49.17 19.94
C ASP A 800 -69.69 48.72 18.73
N THR A 801 -70.45 49.66 18.17
CA THR A 801 -71.25 49.47 16.95
C THR A 801 -70.52 49.92 15.68
N GLY A 802 -69.18 49.83 15.69
CA GLY A 802 -68.33 50.08 14.53
C GLY A 802 -68.39 48.95 13.50
N PRO A 803 -67.60 49.02 12.42
CA PRO A 803 -67.63 48.07 11.31
C PRO A 803 -67.12 46.66 11.65
N GLY A 804 -66.70 46.40 12.89
CA GLY A 804 -66.08 45.13 13.28
C GLY A 804 -64.61 45.03 12.86
N VAL A 805 -63.96 43.93 13.27
CA VAL A 805 -62.61 43.57 12.83
C VAL A 805 -62.70 42.45 11.79
N PRO A 806 -62.23 42.67 10.54
CA PRO A 806 -62.20 41.64 9.50
C PRO A 806 -61.42 40.40 9.92
N LEU A 807 -61.85 39.21 9.49
CA LEU A 807 -61.28 37.92 9.93
C LEU A 807 -59.76 37.85 9.72
N GLU A 808 -59.28 38.34 8.58
CA GLU A 808 -57.85 38.35 8.19
C GLU A 808 -56.98 39.25 9.07
N MET A 809 -57.59 40.18 9.80
CA MET A 809 -56.91 41.17 10.62
C MET A 809 -56.93 40.83 12.11
N ARG A 810 -57.79 39.91 12.56
CA ARG A 810 -57.97 39.59 13.99
C ARG A 810 -56.69 39.13 14.68
N GLU A 811 -55.84 38.36 13.99
CA GLU A 811 -54.54 37.94 14.52
C GLU A 811 -53.46 39.03 14.42
N LYS A 812 -53.59 39.96 13.46
CA LYS A 812 -52.59 41.00 13.19
C LYS A 812 -52.79 42.26 14.04
N ILE A 813 -54.02 42.58 14.43
CA ILE A 813 -54.32 43.78 15.25
C ILE A 813 -53.66 43.77 16.63
N MET A 814 -53.23 42.60 17.10
CA MET A 814 -52.50 42.45 18.37
C MET A 814 -50.98 42.55 18.21
N GLN A 815 -50.45 42.59 16.97
CA GLN A 815 -49.02 42.71 16.71
C GLN A 815 -48.54 44.17 16.84
N PRO A 816 -47.34 44.41 17.39
CA PRO A 816 -46.76 45.75 17.45
C PRO A 816 -46.65 46.40 16.05
N PHE A 817 -46.89 47.71 15.98
CA PHE A 817 -46.82 48.56 14.77
C PHE A 817 -47.90 48.30 13.71
N PHE A 818 -48.86 47.42 13.96
CA PHE A 818 -49.99 47.21 13.06
C PHE A 818 -51.06 48.29 13.28
N THR A 819 -51.38 49.06 12.24
CA THR A 819 -52.43 50.09 12.27
C THR A 819 -53.15 50.16 10.93
N THR A 820 -54.44 50.48 10.96
CA THR A 820 -55.27 50.74 9.76
C THR A 820 -55.60 52.21 9.59
N LYS A 821 -55.07 53.06 10.47
CA LYS A 821 -55.25 54.52 10.42
C LYS A 821 -54.29 55.14 9.41
N GLU A 822 -54.64 56.32 8.87
CA GLU A 822 -53.79 57.08 7.95
C GLU A 822 -52.40 57.36 8.55
N VAL A 823 -51.38 57.48 7.70
CA VAL A 823 -49.99 57.74 8.10
C VAL A 823 -49.93 59.00 8.98
N GLY A 824 -49.51 58.84 10.25
CA GLY A 824 -49.41 59.91 11.23
C GLY A 824 -50.59 60.05 12.22
N LYS A 825 -51.63 59.20 12.14
CA LYS A 825 -52.78 59.19 13.07
C LYS A 825 -52.81 57.97 14.01
N GLY A 826 -51.68 57.28 14.17
CA GLY A 826 -51.52 56.19 15.11
C GLY A 826 -50.32 55.29 14.80
N VAL A 827 -49.55 54.95 15.83
CA VAL A 827 -48.28 54.18 15.72
C VAL A 827 -48.50 52.66 15.66
N GLY A 828 -49.73 52.18 15.89
CA GLY A 828 -50.05 50.74 15.89
C GLY A 828 -49.52 49.95 17.10
N LEU A 829 -49.18 50.65 18.19
CA LEU A 829 -48.62 50.04 19.40
C LEU A 829 -49.63 49.86 20.55
N GLY A 830 -50.80 50.50 20.46
CA GLY A 830 -51.74 50.59 21.59
C GLY A 830 -52.27 49.23 22.07
N LEU A 831 -52.75 48.38 21.16
CA LEU A 831 -53.30 47.07 21.53
C LEU A 831 -52.21 46.09 22.01
N SER A 832 -51.02 46.10 21.40
CA SER A 832 -49.89 45.27 21.85
C SER A 832 -49.38 45.68 23.23
N ILE A 833 -49.34 46.98 23.54
CA ILE A 833 -49.01 47.48 24.88
C ILE A 833 -50.11 47.09 25.87
N SER A 834 -51.38 47.20 25.47
CA SER A 834 -52.51 46.83 26.33
C SER A 834 -52.46 45.35 26.71
N MET A 835 -52.18 44.46 25.74
CA MET A 835 -51.99 43.03 25.99
C MET A 835 -50.83 42.76 26.96
N GLY A 836 -49.68 43.40 26.77
CA GLY A 836 -48.53 43.26 27.67
C GLY A 836 -48.81 43.76 29.10
N ILE A 837 -49.58 44.85 29.23
CA ILE A 837 -50.03 45.34 30.54
C ILE A 837 -50.93 44.31 31.22
N ILE A 838 -51.93 43.78 30.52
CA ILE A 838 -52.86 42.80 31.13
C ILE A 838 -52.13 41.49 31.49
N GLN A 839 -51.19 41.04 30.67
CA GLN A 839 -50.36 39.86 30.97
C GLN A 839 -49.48 40.08 32.21
N SER A 840 -48.92 41.27 32.42
CA SER A 840 -48.12 41.56 33.62
C SER A 840 -48.95 41.58 34.92
N HIS A 841 -50.28 41.67 34.81
CA HIS A 841 -51.25 41.53 35.90
C HIS A 841 -51.86 40.12 36.00
N ASN A 842 -51.26 39.13 35.35
CA ASN A 842 -51.79 37.75 35.25
C ASN A 842 -53.21 37.69 34.67
N GLY A 843 -53.59 38.67 33.85
CA GLY A 843 -54.89 38.76 33.20
C GLY A 843 -54.90 38.19 31.78
N LYS A 844 -56.08 38.21 31.14
CA LYS A 844 -56.27 37.84 29.73
C LYS A 844 -56.87 39.02 28.95
N PHE A 845 -56.39 39.22 27.72
CA PHE A 845 -56.86 40.27 26.82
C PHE A 845 -57.18 39.64 25.47
N PHE A 846 -58.43 39.75 25.00
CA PHE A 846 -58.84 39.15 23.74
C PHE A 846 -60.01 39.90 23.08
N LEU A 847 -60.18 39.67 21.78
CA LEU A 847 -61.34 40.10 21.01
C LEU A 847 -62.39 38.97 21.03
N ASP A 848 -63.60 39.26 21.51
CA ASP A 848 -64.73 38.34 21.47
C ASP A 848 -65.22 38.20 20.03
N CYS A 849 -64.90 37.05 19.42
CA CYS A 849 -65.15 36.77 18.01
C CYS A 849 -66.59 36.33 17.73
N ASP A 850 -67.34 35.96 18.77
CA ASP A 850 -68.70 35.43 18.69
C ASP A 850 -69.77 36.51 18.93
N SER A 851 -69.33 37.70 19.37
CA SER A 851 -70.18 38.88 19.53
C SER A 851 -70.59 39.46 18.17
N ALA A 852 -71.87 39.86 18.05
CA ALA A 852 -72.40 40.57 16.88
C ALA A 852 -71.85 42.01 16.73
N GLN A 853 -71.18 42.53 17.76
CA GLN A 853 -70.52 43.83 17.84
C GLN A 853 -69.02 43.64 18.11
N THR A 854 -68.18 44.61 17.74
CA THR A 854 -66.77 44.58 18.16
C THR A 854 -66.72 44.63 19.68
N LYS A 855 -66.15 43.62 20.32
CA LYS A 855 -66.08 43.55 21.78
C LYS A 855 -64.70 43.09 22.22
N PHE A 856 -63.97 43.98 22.89
CA PHE A 856 -62.71 43.65 23.54
C PHE A 856 -62.95 43.31 25.01
N THR A 857 -62.39 42.20 25.47
CA THR A 857 -62.54 41.71 26.84
C THR A 857 -61.19 41.69 27.54
N VAL A 858 -61.18 42.29 28.73
CA VAL A 858 -60.09 42.28 29.70
C VAL A 858 -60.53 41.44 30.89
N TRP A 859 -59.80 40.37 31.21
CA TRP A 859 -60.03 39.56 32.41
C TRP A 859 -58.89 39.78 33.39
N LEU A 860 -59.20 40.10 34.65
CA LEU A 860 -58.23 40.27 35.74
C LEU A 860 -58.58 39.36 36.94
N PRO A 861 -57.60 38.85 37.70
CA PRO A 861 -57.88 38.08 38.90
C PRO A 861 -58.62 38.94 39.95
N HIS A 862 -59.70 38.40 40.52
CA HIS A 862 -60.43 39.08 41.58
C HIS A 862 -59.64 39.03 42.89
N ALA A 863 -59.54 40.17 43.59
CA ALA A 863 -58.98 40.25 44.93
C ALA A 863 -60.15 40.24 45.94
N PRO A 864 -60.34 39.18 46.76
CA PRO A 864 -61.41 39.17 47.74
C PRO A 864 -61.19 40.28 48.78
N HIS A 865 -62.24 41.06 49.03
CA HIS A 865 -62.23 42.12 50.04
C HIS A 865 -61.87 41.52 51.42
N LEU A 866 -60.67 41.78 51.94
CA LEU A 866 -60.36 41.55 53.35
C LEU A 866 -61.09 42.62 54.16
N SER A 867 -62.19 42.25 54.81
CA SER A 867 -62.76 43.06 55.87
C SER A 867 -61.84 42.99 57.10
N SER A 868 -61.38 44.17 57.53
CA SER A 868 -60.49 44.53 58.65
C SER A 868 -59.01 44.24 58.51
#